data_AF-R4XJ02-F1
#
_entry.id   AF-R4XJ02-F1
#
_cell.length_a   1.000
_cell.length_b   1.000
_cell.length_c   1.000
_cell.angle_alpha   90.00
_cell.angle_beta   90.00
_cell.angle_gamma   90.00
#
_symmetry.space_group_name_H-M   'P 1'
#
loop_
_entity.id
_entity.type
_entity.pdbx_description
1 polymer ?
#
loop_
_entity_poly.entity_id
_entity_poly.type
_entity_poly.pdbx_seq_one_letter_code
_entity_poly.pdbx_strand_id
1 'polypeptide(L)'
;MLIETTLLPVIFGLVSAHPRPKHSKRPHGLLRYGSTSYTSSFEFPSAIFREYYQVSPGQQPQPIIINTKIKTPFPYAVTHPDAIAQENLEDPIIFPTTRTDLKDSNISSPTSAFETIVEKILSEITTSSKEACSKCVSALGIAQSLARTVPSEVPNLLIKLCQQYKYKTEKECTSTYAASSMGADITQVLAIADVTGRDGQYICRNWFHNICPEPPALSLNLSVFFDVQRPANIQIPISSGKRIKVLHLSDFHLDPRYKNGAEANCTNAQMCCRSDTVNKHSPLIPLEPASKFGAFGCDTPYEMALGALQAIPKVACPHGQADFAFTIYTGDLVSHDPNNELSRSYNEETETVVYSLFKKFFGNGPVYAALGNHCTVGVSQDAPNSLPDGLAAKDFSWNYDLVASLWQSEGWIEEKAAEMTRTHYGAYSVMVPGHNLRIITLNTDFWYKTNVFNYFNMTNPDVSGNLKFLADELSGAERRGEKVWIVGHVLTGWDGLNPLRDATDLFYAIIDRFAPHTIRNIFYGHAHEDQFTIHYSGAGLVQNADTAIATAWIGPSITPLSNLNSGFRVYEVDTGDYSVYESFTYYANVSTFAHQEAHRQGIKYQFEYSAREAYDPDHEWPAHAPLDAKFWHSRTEKMLADPSMMELFTQYQGKLSTRISDACTTRACREAKVCYMRSSSATLSANCPGGYGTVQK
;
A
#
# COMPACT_ATOMS: atom_id res chain seq x y z
N MET A 1 7.68 7.02 4.89
CA MET A 1 7.54 8.14 5.87
C MET A 1 6.93 7.57 7.15
N LEU A 2 7.76 6.94 7.97
CA LEU A 2 7.45 6.45 9.32
C LEU A 2 8.80 6.25 10.01
N ILE A 3 9.49 7.37 10.28
CA ILE A 3 10.71 7.40 11.09
C ILE A 3 10.60 8.62 12.00
N GLU A 4 10.30 8.39 13.27
CA GLU A 4 10.80 9.19 14.38
C GLU A 4 11.22 8.26 15.53
N THR A 5 12.38 8.57 16.10
CA THR A 5 13.29 7.66 16.79
C THR A 5 13.43 7.96 18.29
N THR A 6 13.43 6.90 19.11
CA THR A 6 14.38 6.56 20.21
C THR A 6 14.39 7.23 21.62
N LEU A 7 14.67 6.35 22.62
CA LEU A 7 15.29 6.46 24.00
C LEU A 7 14.29 6.47 25.21
N LEU A 8 14.27 5.59 26.26
CA LEU A 8 15.24 4.77 27.06
C LEU A 8 14.51 3.59 27.86
N PRO A 9 15.13 2.69 28.71
CA PRO A 9 15.02 1.21 28.65
C PRO A 9 14.71 0.39 29.96
N VAL A 10 14.47 -0.93 29.79
CA VAL A 10 14.78 -2.16 30.61
C VAL A 10 14.31 -2.29 32.08
N ILE A 11 13.58 -3.39 32.40
CA ILE A 11 13.83 -4.38 33.50
C ILE A 11 12.68 -5.47 33.63
N PHE A 12 13.08 -6.75 33.78
CA PHE A 12 12.36 -8.03 34.12
C PHE A 12 11.36 -8.62 33.10
N GLY A 13 11.30 -9.94 32.82
CA GLY A 13 11.96 -11.11 33.40
C GLY A 13 10.98 -12.26 33.72
N LEU A 14 10.74 -13.14 32.72
CA LEU A 14 10.36 -14.56 32.80
C LEU A 14 8.94 -15.01 33.26
N VAL A 15 8.48 -16.05 32.53
CA VAL A 15 7.42 -17.05 32.78
C VAL A 15 5.98 -16.68 32.38
N SER A 16 5.51 -17.24 31.25
CA SER A 16 4.36 -18.18 31.24
C SER A 16 4.08 -18.75 29.85
N ALA A 17 4.25 -20.06 29.74
CA ALA A 17 3.80 -20.86 28.60
C ALA A 17 2.28 -20.72 28.42
N HIS A 18 1.84 -20.26 27.25
CA HIS A 18 0.42 -20.26 26.87
C HIS A 18 0.06 -21.52 26.06
N PRO A 19 -1.18 -22.02 26.18
CA PRO A 19 -1.58 -23.31 25.65
C PRO A 19 -1.81 -23.26 24.15
N ARG A 20 -1.44 -24.33 23.43
CA ARG A 20 -1.76 -24.53 22.01
C ARG A 20 -3.29 -24.54 21.82
N PRO A 21 -3.86 -23.78 20.85
CA PRO A 21 -5.24 -23.97 20.46
C PRO A 21 -5.42 -25.38 19.88
N LYS A 22 -6.44 -26.09 20.36
CA LYS A 22 -6.82 -27.41 19.85
C LYS A 22 -7.34 -27.25 18.42
N HIS A 23 -6.78 -28.02 17.49
CA HIS A 23 -7.33 -28.18 16.14
C HIS A 23 -8.78 -28.68 16.22
N SER A 24 -9.73 -27.83 15.84
CA SER A 24 -11.14 -28.18 15.69
C SER A 24 -11.38 -28.92 14.37
N LYS A 25 -12.30 -29.89 14.40
CA LYS A 25 -12.70 -30.72 13.25
C LYS A 25 -13.73 -29.97 12.39
N ARG A 26 -13.55 -30.14 11.07
CA ARG A 26 -14.27 -29.55 9.93
C ARG A 26 -15.81 -29.50 10.06
N PRO A 27 -16.46 -28.37 9.75
CA PRO A 27 -17.90 -28.32 9.48
C PRO A 27 -18.23 -28.84 8.08
N HIS A 28 -19.33 -29.59 7.96
CA HIS A 28 -19.91 -30.02 6.70
C HIS A 28 -20.66 -28.87 6.01
N GLY A 29 -20.25 -28.47 4.80
CA GLY A 29 -21.03 -27.58 3.93
C GLY A 29 -20.26 -26.52 3.12
N LEU A 30 -19.01 -26.24 3.46
CA LEU A 30 -18.13 -25.28 2.74
C LEU A 30 -17.58 -25.88 1.44
N LEU A 31 -17.29 -25.06 0.42
CA LEU A 31 -16.55 -25.54 -0.76
C LEU A 31 -15.24 -26.13 -0.27
N ARG A 32 -14.97 -27.39 -0.63
CA ARG A 32 -13.79 -28.13 -0.13
C ARG A 32 -12.50 -27.31 -0.36
N TYR A 33 -11.71 -27.15 0.70
CA TYR A 33 -10.35 -26.61 0.64
C TYR A 33 -9.43 -27.54 -0.15
N GLY A 34 -8.27 -27.01 -0.56
CA GLY A 34 -7.15 -27.84 -1.01
C GLY A 34 -6.50 -28.60 0.16
N SER A 35 -5.21 -28.91 0.05
CA SER A 35 -4.48 -29.51 1.16
C SER A 35 -4.39 -28.53 2.35
N THR A 36 -4.36 -29.05 3.58
CA THR A 36 -4.22 -28.21 4.79
C THR A 36 -2.89 -27.44 4.83
N SER A 37 -1.91 -27.90 4.05
CA SER A 37 -0.64 -27.23 3.81
C SER A 37 -0.02 -27.70 2.50
N TYR A 38 0.92 -26.92 1.98
CA TYR A 38 1.80 -27.28 0.88
C TYR A 38 3.22 -26.85 1.23
N THR A 39 4.19 -27.71 0.96
CA THR A 39 5.61 -27.37 1.09
C THR A 39 6.23 -27.33 -0.31
N SER A 40 6.85 -26.21 -0.67
CA SER A 40 7.56 -26.06 -1.93
C SER A 40 8.80 -26.96 -1.98
N SER A 41 9.39 -27.11 -3.17
CA SER A 41 10.68 -27.80 -3.31
C SER A 41 11.80 -26.98 -2.63
N PHE A 42 12.79 -27.66 -2.07
CA PHE A 42 14.03 -27.01 -1.66
C PHE A 42 14.80 -26.46 -2.87
N GLU A 43 14.85 -27.22 -3.96
CA GLU A 43 15.47 -26.79 -5.22
C GLU A 43 14.60 -25.75 -5.91
N PHE A 44 15.26 -24.71 -6.42
CA PHE A 44 14.58 -23.66 -7.16
C PHE A 44 13.97 -24.23 -8.45
N PRO A 45 12.69 -23.94 -8.77
CA PRO A 45 12.04 -24.48 -9.95
C PRO A 45 12.51 -23.77 -11.24
N SER A 46 13.71 -24.11 -11.70
CA SER A 46 14.40 -23.46 -12.83
C SER A 46 13.67 -23.56 -14.17
N ALA A 47 12.66 -24.43 -14.31
CA ALA A 47 11.84 -24.50 -15.52
C ALA A 47 10.79 -23.38 -15.61
N ILE A 48 10.68 -22.53 -14.58
CA ILE A 48 9.71 -21.42 -14.57
C ILE A 48 10.12 -20.32 -15.55
N PHE A 49 11.41 -20.02 -15.67
CA PHE A 49 11.91 -19.07 -16.66
C PHE A 49 12.68 -19.80 -17.76
N ARG A 50 12.82 -19.16 -18.93
CA ARG A 50 13.51 -19.78 -20.08
C ARG A 50 15.02 -19.78 -19.90
N GLU A 51 15.55 -18.66 -19.43
CA GLU A 51 16.99 -18.39 -19.33
C GLU A 51 17.27 -17.60 -18.06
N TYR A 52 18.52 -17.68 -17.60
CA TYR A 52 19.01 -17.03 -16.39
C TYR A 52 20.41 -16.47 -16.64
N TYR A 53 20.73 -15.36 -15.98
CA TYR A 53 22.12 -14.90 -15.88
C TYR A 53 22.94 -15.89 -15.05
N GLN A 54 24.23 -16.00 -15.40
CA GLN A 54 25.16 -16.80 -14.60
C GLN A 54 25.45 -16.09 -13.28
N VAL A 55 25.22 -16.79 -12.17
CA VAL A 55 25.48 -16.30 -10.81
C VAL A 55 26.39 -17.27 -10.05
N SER A 56 27.08 -16.75 -9.05
CA SER A 56 27.89 -17.56 -8.15
C SER A 56 27.04 -18.61 -7.40
N PRO A 57 27.59 -19.80 -7.08
CA PRO A 57 26.87 -20.80 -6.32
C PRO A 57 26.28 -20.26 -5.01
N GLY A 58 25.01 -20.57 -4.74
CA GLY A 58 24.32 -20.15 -3.53
C GLY A 58 23.68 -18.75 -3.59
N GLN A 59 23.86 -18.01 -4.69
CA GLN A 59 23.14 -16.75 -4.93
C GLN A 59 21.69 -16.99 -5.39
N GLN A 60 20.84 -15.98 -5.18
CA GLN A 60 19.48 -15.97 -5.71
C GLN A 60 19.50 -16.11 -7.24
N PRO A 61 18.61 -16.93 -7.83
CA PRO A 61 18.46 -17.03 -9.28
C PRO A 61 18.11 -15.68 -9.92
N GLN A 62 18.72 -15.41 -11.08
CA GLN A 62 18.56 -14.15 -11.82
C GLN A 62 17.95 -14.44 -13.19
N PRO A 63 16.61 -14.51 -13.31
CA PRO A 63 15.96 -14.81 -14.58
C PRO A 63 16.18 -13.71 -15.61
N ILE A 64 16.30 -14.09 -16.89
CA ILE A 64 16.38 -13.12 -17.98
C ILE A 64 14.96 -12.74 -18.41
N ILE A 65 14.57 -11.50 -18.11
CA ILE A 65 13.25 -10.95 -18.44
C ILE A 65 13.37 -10.09 -19.70
N ILE A 66 12.42 -10.27 -20.63
CA ILE A 66 12.40 -9.55 -21.90
C ILE A 66 11.54 -8.30 -21.75
N ASN A 67 12.12 -7.14 -22.04
CA ASN A 67 11.39 -5.88 -22.11
C ASN A 67 10.34 -5.94 -23.23
N THR A 68 9.08 -5.76 -22.85
CA THR A 68 7.94 -5.92 -23.76
C THR A 68 7.89 -4.85 -24.85
N LYS A 69 8.48 -3.68 -24.63
CA LYS A 69 8.50 -2.54 -25.54
C LYS A 69 9.60 -2.65 -26.59
N ILE A 70 10.85 -2.88 -26.17
CA ILE A 70 12.02 -2.91 -27.08
C ILE A 70 12.43 -4.33 -27.51
N LYS A 71 11.79 -5.38 -26.96
CA LYS A 71 11.99 -6.79 -27.32
C LYS A 71 13.41 -7.32 -27.06
N THR A 72 14.13 -6.72 -26.12
CA THR A 72 15.45 -7.17 -25.66
C THR A 72 15.42 -7.49 -24.16
N PRO A 73 16.35 -8.30 -23.65
CA PRO A 73 16.51 -8.49 -22.21
C PRO A 73 16.74 -7.18 -21.47
N PHE A 74 16.20 -7.06 -20.24
CA PHE A 74 16.65 -6.02 -19.31
C PHE A 74 18.13 -6.23 -18.97
N PRO A 75 18.94 -5.19 -18.73
CA PRO A 75 20.34 -5.35 -18.35
C PRO A 75 20.48 -6.06 -16.99
N TYR A 76 21.41 -7.02 -16.86
CA TYR A 76 21.64 -7.71 -15.59
C TYR A 76 21.97 -6.76 -14.42
N ALA A 77 22.64 -5.64 -14.71
CA ALA A 77 22.96 -4.62 -13.71
C ALA A 77 21.72 -4.08 -12.96
N VAL A 78 20.54 -4.12 -13.58
CA VAL A 78 19.29 -3.66 -12.97
C VAL A 78 18.92 -4.50 -11.75
N THR A 79 19.15 -5.82 -11.79
CA THR A 79 18.77 -6.77 -10.72
C THR A 79 19.97 -7.35 -9.97
N HIS A 80 21.19 -6.92 -10.29
CA HIS A 80 22.41 -7.49 -9.73
C HIS A 80 22.53 -7.17 -8.21
N PRO A 81 22.60 -8.19 -7.32
CA PRO A 81 22.58 -7.99 -5.86
C PRO A 81 23.81 -7.25 -5.30
N ASP A 82 24.96 -7.32 -5.98
CA ASP A 82 26.20 -6.62 -5.59
C ASP A 82 26.49 -5.31 -6.34
N ALA A 83 25.65 -4.90 -7.29
CA ALA A 83 25.92 -3.74 -8.15
C ALA A 83 24.74 -2.76 -8.14
N ILE A 84 24.24 -2.46 -6.93
CA ILE A 84 23.12 -1.54 -6.70
C ILE A 84 23.59 -0.10 -6.96
N ALA A 85 22.97 0.55 -7.94
CA ALA A 85 23.25 1.95 -8.24
C ALA A 85 22.94 2.82 -7.02
N GLN A 86 23.88 3.69 -6.64
CA GLN A 86 23.70 4.58 -5.48
C GLN A 86 22.97 5.88 -5.85
N GLU A 87 22.81 6.16 -7.14
CA GLU A 87 22.06 7.29 -7.68
C GLU A 87 21.37 6.88 -8.98
N ASN A 88 20.15 7.36 -9.19
CA ASN A 88 19.46 7.25 -10.48
C ASN A 88 19.91 8.40 -11.40
N LEU A 89 20.72 8.05 -12.40
CA LEU A 89 21.23 8.98 -13.41
C LEU A 89 20.65 8.73 -14.80
N GLU A 90 19.82 7.69 -14.95
CA GLU A 90 19.28 7.26 -16.24
C GLU A 90 17.93 7.93 -16.53
N ASP A 91 17.10 8.10 -15.50
CA ASP A 91 15.76 8.63 -15.64
C ASP A 91 15.75 10.17 -15.74
N PRO A 92 14.79 10.75 -16.47
CA PRO A 92 14.72 12.19 -16.65
C PRO A 92 14.35 12.90 -15.34
N ILE A 93 15.10 13.95 -15.01
CA ILE A 93 14.76 14.86 -13.91
C ILE A 93 13.89 15.98 -14.47
N ILE A 94 12.66 16.09 -13.96
CA ILE A 94 11.67 17.04 -14.45
C ILE A 94 11.50 18.21 -13.46
N PHE A 95 11.79 19.42 -13.92
CA PHE A 95 11.57 20.66 -13.16
C PHE A 95 10.46 21.51 -13.79
N PRO A 96 9.78 22.35 -13.01
CA PRO A 96 8.82 23.32 -13.56
C PRO A 96 9.53 24.37 -14.42
N THR A 97 8.79 24.99 -15.34
CA THR A 97 9.33 26.04 -16.21
C THR A 97 9.71 27.28 -15.41
N THR A 98 10.91 27.80 -15.63
CA THR A 98 11.38 29.05 -15.01
C THR A 98 10.50 30.24 -15.41
N ARG A 99 9.96 30.93 -14.41
CA ARG A 99 9.20 32.18 -14.58
C ARG A 99 10.12 33.38 -14.73
N THR A 100 10.42 33.75 -15.98
CA THR A 100 11.29 34.88 -16.31
C THR A 100 10.70 36.24 -15.96
N ASP A 101 9.38 36.33 -15.85
CA ASP A 101 8.65 37.54 -15.48
C ASP A 101 8.76 37.91 -13.99
N LEU A 102 9.18 36.95 -13.15
CA LEU A 102 9.40 37.12 -11.71
C LEU A 102 10.88 37.33 -11.34
N LYS A 103 11.78 37.48 -12.33
CA LYS A 103 13.21 37.68 -12.07
C LYS A 103 13.44 39.06 -11.45
N ASP A 104 13.93 39.07 -10.21
CA ASP A 104 14.44 40.29 -9.55
C ASP A 104 15.71 40.76 -10.28
N SER A 105 15.73 42.03 -10.70
CA SER A 105 16.88 42.66 -11.36
C SER A 105 18.16 42.65 -10.52
N ASN A 106 18.07 42.39 -9.21
CA ASN A 106 19.22 42.29 -8.30
C ASN A 106 19.84 40.87 -8.24
N ILE A 107 19.22 39.87 -8.86
CA ILE A 107 19.75 38.50 -8.90
C ILE A 107 20.61 38.36 -10.16
N SER A 108 21.93 38.45 -9.99
CA SER A 108 22.89 38.39 -11.10
C SER A 108 23.25 36.96 -11.52
N SER A 109 23.00 35.96 -10.68
CA SER A 109 23.27 34.54 -10.95
C SER A 109 22.41 33.56 -10.12
N PRO A 110 22.25 32.30 -10.55
CA PRO A 110 21.61 31.23 -9.76
C PRO A 110 22.18 31.09 -8.33
N THR A 111 23.51 31.13 -8.19
CA THR A 111 24.19 31.02 -6.89
C THR A 111 23.83 32.17 -5.96
N SER A 112 23.83 33.42 -6.45
CA SER A 112 23.43 34.57 -5.64
C SER A 112 21.96 34.52 -5.22
N ALA A 113 21.08 33.95 -6.07
CA ALA A 113 19.67 33.73 -5.74
C ALA A 113 19.52 32.75 -4.58
N PHE A 114 20.22 31.61 -4.68
CA PHE A 114 20.23 30.57 -3.67
C PHE A 114 20.71 31.08 -2.32
N GLU A 115 21.88 31.72 -2.25
CA GLU A 115 22.46 32.22 -1.00
C GLU A 115 21.54 33.23 -0.32
N THR A 116 21.02 34.21 -1.09
CA THR A 116 20.08 35.22 -0.59
C THR A 116 18.81 34.59 -0.03
N ILE A 117 18.26 33.56 -0.71
CA ILE A 117 17.03 32.89 -0.28
C ILE A 117 17.27 32.06 0.98
N VAL A 118 18.39 31.35 1.06
CA VAL A 118 18.77 30.62 2.27
C VAL A 118 18.86 31.58 3.46
N GLU A 119 19.55 32.72 3.30
CA GLU A 119 19.67 33.73 4.37
C GLU A 119 18.30 34.26 4.81
N LYS A 120 17.41 34.56 3.86
CA LYS A 120 16.04 35.02 4.15
C LYS A 120 15.23 33.96 4.91
N ILE A 121 15.30 32.69 4.49
CA ILE A 121 14.60 31.58 5.16
C ILE A 121 15.15 31.40 6.58
N LEU A 122 16.46 31.35 6.75
CA LEU A 122 17.09 31.21 8.07
C LEU A 122 16.74 32.38 8.99
N SER A 123 16.74 33.60 8.46
CA SER A 123 16.31 34.80 9.19
C SER A 123 14.85 34.71 9.63
N GLU A 124 13.93 34.31 8.74
CA GLU A 124 12.51 34.15 9.08
C GLU A 124 12.31 33.06 10.15
N ILE A 125 13.01 31.93 10.07
CA ILE A 125 12.87 30.83 11.04
C ILE A 125 13.43 31.24 12.42
N THR A 126 14.62 31.88 12.44
CA THR A 126 15.37 32.10 13.69
C THR A 126 15.09 33.44 14.37
N THR A 127 14.87 34.51 13.61
CA THR A 127 14.81 35.89 14.16
C THR A 127 13.39 36.45 14.23
N SER A 128 12.46 35.94 13.43
CA SER A 128 11.06 36.40 13.41
C SER A 128 10.38 36.16 14.76
N SER A 129 9.55 37.12 15.19
CA SER A 129 8.73 37.01 16.40
C SER A 129 7.40 36.27 16.16
N LYS A 130 7.14 35.81 14.93
CA LYS A 130 5.93 35.07 14.56
C LYS A 130 5.83 33.73 15.30
N GLU A 131 4.61 33.23 15.43
CA GLU A 131 4.36 31.85 15.88
C GLU A 131 4.90 30.82 14.88
N ALA A 132 5.14 29.59 15.35
CA ALA A 132 5.80 28.53 14.57
C ALA A 132 5.12 28.26 13.21
N CYS A 133 3.78 28.17 13.18
CA CYS A 133 3.04 27.97 11.94
C CYS A 133 3.22 29.15 10.96
N SER A 134 3.08 30.38 11.45
CA SER A 134 3.27 31.60 10.65
C SER A 134 4.70 31.74 10.12
N LYS A 135 5.71 31.30 10.87
CA LYS A 135 7.11 31.20 10.41
C LYS A 135 7.25 30.22 9.27
N CYS A 136 6.69 29.01 9.41
CA CYS A 136 6.74 27.99 8.37
C CYS A 136 6.09 28.46 7.07
N VAL A 137 4.85 28.97 7.15
CA VAL A 137 4.13 29.50 5.98
C VAL A 137 4.90 30.66 5.31
N SER A 138 5.50 31.55 6.10
CA SER A 138 6.35 32.63 5.57
C SER A 138 7.60 32.09 4.88
N ALA A 139 8.27 31.10 5.48
CA ALA A 139 9.44 30.45 4.89
C ALA A 139 9.12 29.73 3.59
N LEU A 140 7.95 29.07 3.49
CA LEU A 140 7.48 28.47 2.24
C LEU A 140 7.24 29.52 1.15
N GLY A 141 6.68 30.68 1.51
CA GLY A 141 6.54 31.82 0.59
C GLY A 141 7.88 32.30 0.02
N ILE A 142 8.93 32.33 0.86
CA ILE A 142 10.29 32.66 0.42
C ILE A 142 10.85 31.53 -0.47
N ALA A 143 10.71 30.27 -0.08
CA ALA A 143 11.19 29.11 -0.86
C ALA A 143 10.52 28.98 -2.23
N GLN A 144 9.22 29.31 -2.34
CA GLN A 144 8.49 29.31 -3.60
C GLN A 144 9.10 30.27 -4.63
N SER A 145 9.71 31.38 -4.20
CA SER A 145 10.41 32.27 -5.12
C SER A 145 11.59 31.57 -5.81
N LEU A 146 12.31 30.70 -5.11
CA LEU A 146 13.38 29.88 -5.69
C LEU A 146 12.78 28.85 -6.67
N ALA A 147 11.73 28.14 -6.26
CA ALA A 147 11.06 27.14 -7.09
C ALA A 147 10.56 27.70 -8.43
N ARG A 148 10.14 28.98 -8.46
CA ARG A 148 9.66 29.64 -9.68
C ARG A 148 10.77 30.25 -10.53
N THR A 149 11.88 30.69 -9.94
CA THR A 149 12.92 31.47 -10.65
C THR A 149 14.16 30.65 -10.99
N VAL A 150 14.55 29.73 -10.12
CA VAL A 150 15.72 28.85 -10.26
C VAL A 150 15.37 27.46 -9.69
N PRO A 151 14.41 26.73 -10.30
CA PRO A 151 13.89 25.47 -9.75
C PRO A 151 14.97 24.44 -9.45
N SER A 152 16.02 24.36 -10.28
CA SER A 152 17.12 23.40 -10.11
C SER A 152 17.91 23.55 -8.80
N GLU A 153 17.79 24.69 -8.09
CA GLU A 153 18.48 24.94 -6.82
C GLU A 153 17.63 24.59 -5.59
N VAL A 154 16.34 24.27 -5.75
CA VAL A 154 15.49 23.87 -4.63
C VAL A 154 15.95 22.56 -3.97
N PRO A 155 16.38 21.51 -4.70
CA PRO A 155 17.00 20.33 -4.10
C PRO A 155 18.17 20.68 -3.15
N ASN A 156 19.08 21.56 -3.60
CA ASN A 156 20.20 22.03 -2.78
C ASN A 156 19.74 22.76 -1.51
N LEU A 157 18.63 23.50 -1.61
CA LEU A 157 18.04 24.21 -0.47
C LEU A 157 17.50 23.21 0.55
N LEU A 158 16.75 22.21 0.09
CA LEU A 158 16.19 21.15 0.94
C LEU A 158 17.29 20.37 1.65
N ILE A 159 18.34 19.97 0.93
CA ILE A 159 19.51 19.27 1.49
C ILE A 159 20.17 20.13 2.57
N LYS A 160 20.46 21.41 2.26
CA LYS A 160 21.12 22.33 3.20
C LYS A 160 20.28 22.54 4.47
N LEU A 161 18.97 22.73 4.34
CA LEU A 161 18.07 22.88 5.49
C LEU A 161 17.99 21.59 6.31
N CYS A 162 17.89 20.44 5.66
CA CYS A 162 17.88 19.13 6.32
C CYS A 162 19.13 18.91 7.18
N GLN A 163 20.31 19.21 6.64
CA GLN A 163 21.59 19.07 7.33
C GLN A 163 21.73 20.10 8.46
N GLN A 164 21.38 21.36 8.21
CA GLN A 164 21.46 22.45 9.19
C GLN A 164 20.63 22.17 10.45
N TYR A 165 19.41 21.67 10.26
CA TYR A 165 18.48 21.38 11.36
C TYR A 165 18.56 19.93 11.86
N LYS A 166 19.44 19.12 11.27
CA LYS A 166 19.67 17.71 11.63
C LYS A 166 18.38 16.89 11.61
N TYR A 167 17.52 17.13 10.61
CA TYR A 167 16.33 16.31 10.40
C TYR A 167 16.70 14.86 10.05
N LYS A 168 17.83 14.67 9.36
CA LYS A 168 18.43 13.37 9.01
C LYS A 168 19.95 13.45 9.05
N THR A 169 20.63 12.31 8.87
CA THR A 169 22.08 12.31 8.63
C THR A 169 22.41 12.98 7.30
N GLU A 170 23.67 13.39 7.12
CA GLU A 170 24.10 14.08 5.88
C GLU A 170 23.82 13.26 4.61
N LYS A 171 24.15 11.95 4.65
CA LYS A 171 23.89 11.00 3.54
C LYS A 171 22.39 10.87 3.25
N GLU A 172 21.58 10.75 4.30
CA GLU A 172 20.12 10.64 4.15
C GLU A 172 19.50 11.93 3.61
N CYS A 173 19.96 13.11 4.05
CA CYS A 173 19.50 14.38 3.50
C CYS A 173 19.77 14.45 1.99
N THR A 174 20.99 14.11 1.55
CA THR A 174 21.37 14.12 0.14
C THR A 174 20.53 13.11 -0.67
N SER A 175 20.48 11.84 -0.25
CA SER A 175 19.72 10.81 -0.97
C SER A 175 18.21 11.04 -0.97
N THR A 176 17.65 11.66 0.08
CA THR A 176 16.22 11.95 0.16
C THR A 176 15.81 13.10 -0.76
N TYR A 177 16.60 14.18 -0.76
CA TYR A 177 16.23 15.46 -1.38
C TYR A 177 17.02 15.80 -2.64
N ALA A 178 17.84 14.88 -3.15
CA ALA A 178 18.47 15.01 -4.47
C ALA A 178 17.42 15.24 -5.57
N ALA A 179 17.85 15.88 -6.66
CA ALA A 179 17.00 16.16 -7.81
C ALA A 179 16.47 14.87 -8.47
N SER A 180 17.26 13.79 -8.48
CA SER A 180 16.88 12.45 -8.94
C SER A 180 16.08 11.63 -7.91
N SER A 181 15.66 12.26 -6.81
CA SER A 181 14.79 11.69 -5.78
C SER A 181 13.63 12.67 -5.54
N MET A 182 13.21 12.95 -4.31
CA MET A 182 12.03 13.80 -4.08
C MET A 182 12.27 15.30 -4.35
N GLY A 183 13.51 15.73 -4.58
CA GLY A 183 13.85 17.15 -4.70
C GLY A 183 13.13 17.82 -5.88
N ALA A 184 13.07 17.15 -7.03
CA ALA A 184 12.37 17.67 -8.20
C ALA A 184 10.84 17.73 -7.98
N ASP A 185 10.24 16.69 -7.42
CA ASP A 185 8.79 16.63 -7.14
C ASP A 185 8.35 17.73 -6.17
N ILE A 186 9.09 17.90 -5.07
CA ILE A 186 8.84 18.98 -4.11
C ILE A 186 8.96 20.34 -4.80
N THR A 187 9.91 20.50 -5.72
CA THR A 187 10.07 21.75 -6.49
C THR A 187 8.85 22.05 -7.35
N GLN A 188 8.31 21.03 -8.03
CA GLN A 188 7.11 21.17 -8.85
C GLN A 188 5.92 21.66 -8.00
N VAL A 189 5.69 21.04 -6.85
CA VAL A 189 4.59 21.40 -5.93
C VAL A 189 4.79 22.80 -5.35
N LEU A 190 5.98 23.13 -4.86
CA LEU A 190 6.26 24.46 -4.30
C LEU A 190 6.09 25.57 -5.34
N ALA A 191 6.35 25.30 -6.63
CA ALA A 191 6.16 26.29 -7.68
C ALA A 191 4.68 26.65 -7.91
N ILE A 192 3.73 25.73 -7.66
CA ILE A 192 2.32 25.89 -8.00
C ILE A 192 1.39 26.07 -6.79
N ALA A 193 1.75 25.55 -5.62
CA ALA A 193 0.90 25.57 -4.43
C ALA A 193 0.60 26.99 -3.93
N ASP A 194 -0.57 27.19 -3.32
CA ASP A 194 -0.84 28.37 -2.49
C ASP A 194 -0.17 28.22 -1.12
N VAL A 195 1.15 28.39 -1.12
CA VAL A 195 2.01 28.22 0.06
C VAL A 195 1.71 29.21 1.19
N THR A 196 0.94 30.27 0.92
CA THR A 196 0.48 31.23 1.94
C THR A 196 -0.90 30.91 2.50
N GLY A 197 -1.66 30.06 1.82
CA GLY A 197 -3.00 29.65 2.20
C GLY A 197 -3.08 28.22 2.73
N ARG A 198 -4.13 27.51 2.32
CA ARG A 198 -4.48 26.18 2.83
C ARG A 198 -3.42 25.12 2.48
N ASP A 199 -2.84 25.20 1.28
CA ASP A 199 -1.81 24.27 0.81
C ASP A 199 -0.58 24.38 1.73
N GLY A 200 -0.09 25.61 1.95
CA GLY A 200 1.02 25.89 2.86
C GLY A 200 0.77 25.40 4.29
N GLN A 201 -0.45 25.53 4.80
CA GLN A 201 -0.81 25.03 6.12
C GLN A 201 -0.74 23.48 6.20
N TYR A 202 -1.21 22.78 5.17
CA TYR A 202 -1.08 21.31 5.09
C TYR A 202 0.38 20.87 4.91
N ILE A 203 1.17 21.58 4.09
CA ILE A 203 2.61 21.33 3.93
C ILE A 203 3.31 21.49 5.29
N CYS A 204 3.09 22.61 5.98
CA CYS A 204 3.68 22.87 7.30
C CYS A 204 3.22 21.86 8.37
N ARG A 205 2.00 21.32 8.26
CA ARG A 205 1.53 20.27 9.16
C ARG A 205 2.19 18.94 8.85
N ASN A 206 2.09 18.45 7.62
CA ASN A 206 2.42 17.06 7.31
C ASN A 206 3.91 16.86 6.97
N TRP A 207 4.58 17.84 6.37
CA TRP A 207 6.00 17.71 6.00
C TRP A 207 6.96 18.12 7.12
N PHE A 208 6.49 18.95 8.06
CA PHE A 208 7.32 19.53 9.12
C PHE A 208 6.72 19.29 10.52
N HIS A 209 6.56 18.02 10.92
CA HIS A 209 6.25 17.60 12.30
C HIS A 209 5.08 18.33 12.98
N ASN A 210 3.95 18.49 12.29
CA ASN A 210 2.73 19.12 12.80
C ASN A 210 2.92 20.58 13.28
N ILE A 211 3.85 21.34 12.68
CA ILE A 211 4.07 22.76 13.03
C ILE A 211 2.80 23.60 12.90
N CYS A 212 1.96 23.32 11.90
CA CYS A 212 0.66 23.96 11.74
C CYS A 212 -0.50 23.06 12.22
N PRO A 213 -1.58 23.66 12.76
CA PRO A 213 -2.80 22.93 13.07
C PRO A 213 -3.47 22.43 11.79
N GLU A 214 -4.27 21.37 11.91
CA GLU A 214 -5.05 20.87 10.78
C GLU A 214 -6.05 21.93 10.30
N PRO A 215 -6.10 22.20 8.99
CA PRO A 215 -7.14 23.05 8.43
C PRO A 215 -8.54 22.50 8.72
N PRO A 216 -9.58 23.36 8.81
CA PRO A 216 -10.97 22.91 8.94
C PRO A 216 -11.40 22.01 7.77
N ALA A 217 -12.33 21.08 8.01
CA ALA A 217 -12.87 20.21 6.96
C ALA A 217 -13.51 21.02 5.83
N LEU A 218 -13.37 20.52 4.59
CA LEU A 218 -14.03 21.13 3.44
C LEU A 218 -15.53 20.86 3.45
N SER A 219 -16.31 21.82 2.96
CA SER A 219 -17.71 21.57 2.62
C SER A 219 -17.77 20.85 1.28
N LEU A 220 -18.33 19.64 1.26
CA LEU A 220 -18.41 18.80 0.07
C LEU A 220 -19.65 19.16 -0.77
N ASN A 221 -19.44 19.57 -2.02
CA ASN A 221 -20.52 19.73 -2.99
C ASN A 221 -20.78 18.41 -3.75
N LEU A 222 -21.57 17.52 -3.15
CA LEU A 222 -21.80 16.18 -3.67
C LEU A 222 -22.59 16.13 -4.99
N SER A 223 -23.34 17.19 -5.33
CA SER A 223 -24.12 17.23 -6.58
C SER A 223 -23.26 17.21 -7.85
N VAL A 224 -21.96 17.52 -7.72
CA VAL A 224 -20.99 17.40 -8.82
C VAL A 224 -20.62 15.94 -9.09
N PHE A 225 -20.71 15.08 -8.09
CA PHE A 225 -20.27 13.69 -8.15
C PHE A 225 -21.42 12.75 -8.51
N PHE A 226 -22.59 12.93 -7.89
CA PHE A 226 -23.75 12.06 -8.07
C PHE A 226 -25.04 12.77 -7.68
N ASP A 227 -26.18 12.17 -8.03
CA ASP A 227 -27.47 12.60 -7.48
C ASP A 227 -27.44 12.38 -5.96
N VAL A 228 -27.60 13.49 -5.22
CA VAL A 228 -27.46 13.54 -3.77
C VAL A 228 -28.43 12.58 -3.08
N GLN A 229 -29.54 12.21 -3.71
CA GLN A 229 -30.52 11.33 -3.06
C GLN A 229 -30.12 9.86 -3.16
N ARG A 230 -29.72 9.31 -2.03
CA ARG A 230 -29.74 7.86 -1.79
C ARG A 230 -31.17 7.34 -1.99
N PRO A 231 -31.39 6.23 -2.73
CA PRO A 231 -32.73 5.71 -2.96
C PRO A 231 -33.46 5.44 -1.64
N ALA A 232 -34.70 5.92 -1.50
CA ALA A 232 -35.50 5.73 -0.28
C ALA A 232 -35.78 4.24 -0.01
N ASN A 233 -35.95 3.45 -1.08
CA ASN A 233 -36.19 2.01 -1.01
C ASN A 233 -34.98 1.25 -1.58
N ILE A 234 -34.03 0.95 -0.70
CA ILE A 234 -32.82 0.20 -1.05
C ILE A 234 -33.18 -1.28 -1.21
N GLN A 235 -33.00 -1.81 -2.42
CA GLN A 235 -33.11 -3.25 -2.66
C GLN A 235 -31.74 -3.90 -2.51
N ILE A 236 -31.59 -4.71 -1.47
CA ILE A 236 -30.40 -5.53 -1.27
C ILE A 236 -30.47 -6.73 -2.22
N PRO A 237 -29.41 -7.00 -2.99
CA PRO A 237 -29.33 -8.18 -3.83
C PRO A 237 -29.56 -9.47 -3.03
N ILE A 238 -30.27 -10.43 -3.62
CA ILE A 238 -30.59 -11.71 -2.97
C ILE A 238 -29.50 -12.72 -3.33
N SER A 239 -29.07 -13.51 -2.34
CA SER A 239 -28.17 -14.64 -2.55
C SER A 239 -28.75 -15.63 -3.56
N SER A 240 -27.92 -16.05 -4.51
CA SER A 240 -28.16 -17.15 -5.43
C SER A 240 -27.93 -18.53 -4.82
N GLY A 241 -27.22 -18.60 -3.68
CA GLY A 241 -26.77 -19.84 -3.05
C GLY A 241 -25.60 -20.53 -3.77
N LYS A 242 -25.15 -20.00 -4.91
CA LYS A 242 -24.00 -20.48 -5.67
C LYS A 242 -22.75 -19.68 -5.29
N ARG A 243 -21.66 -20.37 -4.99
CA ARG A 243 -20.41 -19.77 -4.50
C ARG A 243 -19.27 -19.92 -5.50
N ILE A 244 -18.45 -18.87 -5.59
CA ILE A 244 -17.18 -18.85 -6.31
C ILE A 244 -16.04 -18.53 -5.34
N LYS A 245 -14.82 -18.91 -5.72
CA LYS A 245 -13.59 -18.53 -5.00
C LYS A 245 -12.92 -17.35 -5.66
N VAL A 246 -12.51 -16.37 -4.86
CA VAL A 246 -11.76 -15.20 -5.31
C VAL A 246 -10.48 -15.09 -4.49
N LEU A 247 -9.33 -15.00 -5.15
CA LEU A 247 -8.04 -14.80 -4.51
C LEU A 247 -7.79 -13.31 -4.28
N HIS A 248 -7.23 -12.97 -3.12
CA HIS A 248 -6.74 -11.63 -2.80
C HIS A 248 -5.26 -11.71 -2.43
N LEU A 249 -4.46 -11.05 -3.26
CA LEU A 249 -3.03 -10.87 -3.07
C LEU A 249 -2.70 -9.39 -2.96
N SER A 250 -1.70 -9.09 -2.16
CA SER A 250 -1.24 -7.73 -1.91
C SER A 250 0.24 -7.73 -1.55
N ASP A 251 0.91 -6.60 -1.79
CA ASP A 251 2.24 -6.29 -1.25
C ASP A 251 3.21 -7.45 -1.52
N PHE A 252 3.39 -7.75 -2.81
CA PHE A 252 4.27 -8.82 -3.25
C PHE A 252 5.73 -8.47 -3.01
N HIS A 253 6.10 -7.20 -3.25
CA HIS A 253 7.44 -6.64 -3.10
C HIS A 253 8.53 -7.65 -3.45
N LEU A 254 8.61 -8.02 -4.73
CA LEU A 254 9.71 -8.83 -5.19
C LEU A 254 10.99 -7.99 -5.04
N ASP A 255 12.02 -8.59 -4.42
CA ASP A 255 13.38 -8.03 -4.40
C ASP A 255 14.29 -8.86 -5.33
N PRO A 256 14.41 -8.49 -6.62
CA PRO A 256 15.37 -9.12 -7.53
C PRO A 256 16.83 -9.02 -7.04
N ARG A 257 17.14 -8.06 -6.17
CA ARG A 257 18.48 -7.77 -5.63
C ARG A 257 18.72 -8.43 -4.27
N TYR A 258 17.79 -9.27 -3.79
CA TYR A 258 17.96 -10.02 -2.53
C TYR A 258 19.24 -10.84 -2.54
N LYS A 259 20.01 -10.77 -1.45
CA LYS A 259 21.28 -11.48 -1.31
C LYS A 259 21.24 -12.52 -0.19
N ASN A 260 21.33 -13.78 -0.60
CA ASN A 260 21.45 -14.91 0.32
C ASN A 260 22.64 -14.73 1.26
N GLY A 261 22.39 -14.87 2.56
CA GLY A 261 23.39 -14.73 3.62
C GLY A 261 23.73 -13.29 4.02
N ALA A 262 23.16 -12.26 3.40
CA ALA A 262 23.31 -10.87 3.85
C ALA A 262 22.68 -10.64 5.24
N GLU A 263 22.89 -9.48 5.85
CA GLU A 263 22.29 -9.14 7.15
C GLU A 263 20.77 -8.96 7.00
N ALA A 264 19.96 -9.68 7.79
CA ALA A 264 18.51 -9.55 7.85
C ALA A 264 18.02 -8.66 9.01
N ASN A 265 18.90 -8.27 9.94
CA ASN A 265 18.64 -7.34 11.04
C ASN A 265 19.60 -6.14 10.96
N CYS A 266 19.54 -5.42 9.85
CA CYS A 266 20.36 -4.25 9.57
C CYS A 266 19.90 -3.04 10.39
N THR A 267 20.76 -2.04 10.51
CA THR A 267 20.46 -0.81 11.28
C THR A 267 20.68 0.47 10.49
N ASN A 268 21.07 0.35 9.22
CA ASN A 268 21.41 1.46 8.33
C ASN A 268 20.40 1.65 7.18
N ALA A 269 19.34 0.84 7.14
CA ALA A 269 18.30 0.88 6.13
C ALA A 269 16.98 0.36 6.71
N GLN A 270 15.86 0.68 6.04
CA GLN A 270 14.53 0.18 6.39
C GLN A 270 14.33 -1.27 5.94
N MET A 271 14.87 -1.63 4.79
CA MET A 271 14.88 -2.98 4.24
C MET A 271 16.32 -3.51 4.30
N CYS A 272 16.47 -4.77 4.72
CA CYS A 272 17.74 -5.46 4.86
C CYS A 272 17.93 -6.51 3.75
N CYS A 273 18.74 -7.54 3.99
CA CYS A 273 19.06 -8.65 3.07
C CYS A 273 19.73 -8.22 1.75
N ARG A 274 20.43 -7.09 1.76
CA ARG A 274 21.19 -6.59 0.61
C ARG A 274 22.65 -6.39 0.92
N SER A 275 23.47 -6.32 -0.13
CA SER A 275 24.93 -6.20 -0.03
C SER A 275 25.41 -4.95 0.71
N ASP A 276 24.64 -3.88 0.68
CA ASP A 276 24.92 -2.57 1.24
C ASP A 276 24.21 -2.31 2.59
N THR A 277 23.47 -3.30 3.08
CA THR A 277 22.77 -3.25 4.36
C THR A 277 23.55 -4.03 5.42
N VAL A 278 23.77 -3.41 6.57
CA VAL A 278 24.59 -3.97 7.65
C VAL A 278 24.02 -3.62 9.03
N ASN A 279 24.34 -4.45 10.02
CA ASN A 279 24.14 -4.08 11.41
C ASN A 279 25.36 -3.27 11.88
N LYS A 280 25.15 -2.05 12.37
CA LYS A 280 26.24 -1.16 12.81
C LYS A 280 27.10 -1.74 13.94
N HIS A 281 26.57 -2.70 14.69
CA HIS A 281 27.30 -3.41 15.74
C HIS A 281 28.14 -4.57 15.21
N SER A 282 27.89 -5.01 13.97
CA SER A 282 28.65 -6.06 13.28
C SER A 282 28.70 -5.80 11.76
N PRO A 283 29.41 -4.74 11.32
CA PRO A 283 29.35 -4.27 9.93
C PRO A 283 30.00 -5.23 8.92
N LEU A 284 30.80 -6.20 9.37
CA LEU A 284 31.54 -7.14 8.51
C LEU A 284 30.95 -8.55 8.52
N ILE A 285 30.10 -8.88 9.50
CA ILE A 285 29.58 -10.23 9.70
C ILE A 285 28.08 -10.13 10.01
N PRO A 286 27.21 -10.71 9.18
CA PRO A 286 25.78 -10.78 9.44
C PRO A 286 25.48 -11.45 10.79
N LEU A 287 24.72 -10.76 11.65
CA LEU A 287 24.20 -11.28 12.91
C LEU A 287 23.01 -12.22 12.66
N GLU A 288 22.14 -11.85 11.72
CA GLU A 288 21.05 -12.69 11.23
C GLU A 288 21.23 -12.93 9.73
N PRO A 289 21.95 -13.99 9.32
CA PRO A 289 22.13 -14.28 7.90
C PRO A 289 20.79 -14.57 7.21
N ALA A 290 20.53 -13.83 6.14
CA ALA A 290 19.38 -13.93 5.27
C ALA A 290 19.25 -15.34 4.67
N SER A 291 18.14 -16.02 4.95
CA SER A 291 17.83 -17.31 4.32
C SER A 291 17.49 -17.10 2.86
N LYS A 292 17.83 -18.07 1.99
CA LYS A 292 17.37 -18.01 0.58
C LYS A 292 15.85 -17.95 0.43
N PHE A 293 15.11 -18.34 1.47
CA PHE A 293 13.65 -18.30 1.48
C PHE A 293 13.07 -16.99 2.03
N GLY A 294 13.89 -16.02 2.44
CA GLY A 294 13.46 -14.74 3.01
C GLY A 294 13.65 -14.65 4.53
N ALA A 295 13.40 -13.45 5.08
CA ALA A 295 13.55 -13.14 6.51
C ALA A 295 12.69 -11.93 6.92
N PHE A 296 12.45 -11.75 8.22
CA PHE A 296 11.54 -10.74 8.77
C PHE A 296 11.91 -9.26 8.51
N GLY A 297 13.15 -8.95 8.11
CA GLY A 297 13.58 -7.57 7.80
C GLY A 297 13.71 -7.29 6.30
N CYS A 298 13.12 -8.11 5.44
CA CYS A 298 13.49 -8.15 4.03
C CYS A 298 12.27 -8.33 3.13
N ASP A 299 12.38 -7.86 1.90
CA ASP A 299 11.37 -8.13 0.87
C ASP A 299 11.52 -9.53 0.26
N THR A 300 10.57 -9.87 -0.62
CA THR A 300 10.34 -11.23 -1.11
C THR A 300 11.42 -11.65 -2.10
N PRO A 301 12.28 -12.65 -1.78
CA PRO A 301 13.17 -13.25 -2.78
C PRO A 301 12.39 -14.12 -3.78
N TYR A 302 13.00 -14.42 -4.93
CA TYR A 302 12.45 -15.28 -5.98
C TYR A 302 12.02 -16.66 -5.45
N GLU A 303 12.78 -17.26 -4.54
CA GLU A 303 12.41 -18.52 -3.89
C GLU A 303 11.09 -18.41 -3.11
N MET A 304 10.89 -17.32 -2.36
CA MET A 304 9.63 -17.10 -1.63
C MET A 304 8.50 -16.82 -2.59
N ALA A 305 8.73 -15.93 -3.57
CA ALA A 305 7.77 -15.58 -4.61
C ALA A 305 7.21 -16.85 -5.27
N LEU A 306 8.08 -17.74 -5.77
CA LEU A 306 7.63 -18.98 -6.41
C LEU A 306 7.04 -19.98 -5.43
N GLY A 307 7.55 -20.04 -4.20
CA GLY A 307 6.97 -20.86 -3.13
C GLY A 307 5.52 -20.48 -2.81
N ALA A 308 5.22 -19.18 -2.72
CA ALA A 308 3.88 -18.65 -2.53
C ALA A 308 2.97 -19.02 -3.70
N LEU A 309 3.41 -18.71 -4.93
CA LEU A 309 2.63 -18.91 -6.15
C LEU A 309 2.34 -20.40 -6.42
N GLN A 310 3.26 -21.30 -6.08
CA GLN A 310 3.03 -22.74 -6.13
C GLN A 310 2.03 -23.21 -5.06
N ALA A 311 2.09 -22.63 -3.87
CA ALA A 311 1.26 -23.03 -2.73
C ALA A 311 -0.21 -22.64 -2.89
N ILE A 312 -0.48 -21.43 -3.39
CA ILE A 312 -1.83 -20.86 -3.50
C ILE A 312 -2.85 -21.85 -4.09
N PRO A 313 -2.68 -22.38 -5.32
CA PRO A 313 -3.64 -23.32 -5.88
C PRO A 313 -3.70 -24.64 -5.10
N LYS A 314 -2.60 -25.06 -4.46
CA LYS A 314 -2.50 -26.33 -3.72
C LYS A 314 -3.30 -26.33 -2.43
N VAL A 315 -3.27 -25.22 -1.69
CA VAL A 315 -3.96 -25.12 -0.39
C VAL A 315 -5.37 -24.55 -0.52
N ALA A 316 -5.62 -23.66 -1.50
CA ALA A 316 -6.91 -22.99 -1.62
C ALA A 316 -7.94 -23.73 -2.48
N CYS A 317 -7.53 -24.62 -3.39
CA CYS A 317 -8.43 -25.21 -4.39
C CYS A 317 -8.57 -26.75 -4.24
N PRO A 318 -9.79 -27.32 -4.35
CA PRO A 318 -10.09 -28.72 -4.02
C PRO A 318 -9.41 -29.82 -4.86
N HIS A 319 -8.63 -29.46 -5.89
CA HIS A 319 -7.82 -30.38 -6.69
C HIS A 319 -6.36 -29.94 -6.84
N GLY A 320 -5.95 -28.94 -6.06
CA GLY A 320 -4.60 -28.38 -6.13
C GLY A 320 -4.27 -27.70 -7.46
N GLN A 321 -5.29 -27.22 -8.17
CA GLN A 321 -5.20 -26.48 -9.43
C GLN A 321 -5.90 -25.14 -9.25
N ALA A 322 -5.39 -24.08 -9.89
CA ALA A 322 -6.01 -22.77 -9.81
C ALA A 322 -7.40 -22.81 -10.46
N ASP A 323 -8.42 -22.63 -9.64
CA ASP A 323 -9.84 -22.60 -10.01
C ASP A 323 -10.53 -21.40 -9.33
N PHE A 324 -9.83 -20.26 -9.36
CA PHE A 324 -10.40 -18.99 -8.91
C PHE A 324 -11.22 -18.40 -10.05
N ALA A 325 -12.39 -17.85 -9.74
CA ALA A 325 -13.18 -17.13 -10.73
C ALA A 325 -12.43 -15.90 -11.26
N PHE A 326 -11.74 -15.21 -10.36
CA PHE A 326 -10.81 -14.14 -10.64
C PHE A 326 -9.91 -13.89 -9.41
N THR A 327 -8.89 -13.08 -9.58
CA THR A 327 -8.00 -12.59 -8.52
C THR A 327 -8.12 -11.08 -8.43
N ILE A 328 -8.11 -10.54 -7.21
CA ILE A 328 -7.84 -9.12 -6.97
C ILE A 328 -6.40 -8.96 -6.48
N TYR A 329 -5.71 -7.97 -7.02
CA TYR A 329 -4.35 -7.63 -6.62
C TYR A 329 -4.27 -6.16 -6.22
N THR A 330 -3.98 -5.89 -4.96
CA THR A 330 -4.04 -4.53 -4.39
C THR A 330 -2.70 -3.81 -4.40
N GLY A 331 -1.84 -4.04 -5.39
CA GLY A 331 -0.64 -3.22 -5.63
C GLY A 331 0.62 -3.67 -4.88
N ASP A 332 1.67 -2.85 -5.03
CA ASP A 332 3.01 -3.01 -4.44
C ASP A 332 3.79 -4.25 -4.90
N LEU A 333 4.38 -4.12 -6.09
CA LEU A 333 5.16 -5.17 -6.75
C LEU A 333 6.66 -5.05 -6.49
N VAL A 334 7.15 -3.82 -6.40
CA VAL A 334 8.58 -3.48 -6.32
C VAL A 334 9.00 -3.39 -4.86
N SER A 335 10.22 -3.82 -4.53
CA SER A 335 10.76 -3.75 -3.18
C SER A 335 10.95 -2.33 -2.64
N HIS A 336 11.18 -2.24 -1.33
CA HIS A 336 11.35 -1.01 -0.56
C HIS A 336 12.76 -0.40 -0.72
N ASP A 337 13.26 -0.35 -1.95
CA ASP A 337 14.49 0.34 -2.29
C ASP A 337 14.39 1.84 -1.94
N PRO A 338 15.47 2.46 -1.47
CA PRO A 338 15.60 3.91 -1.45
C PRO A 338 15.38 4.51 -2.86
N ASN A 339 14.76 5.68 -2.93
CA ASN A 339 14.47 6.36 -4.21
C ASN A 339 15.70 6.52 -5.12
N ASN A 340 16.87 6.77 -4.54
CA ASN A 340 18.13 6.93 -5.27
C ASN A 340 18.65 5.62 -5.89
N GLU A 341 18.11 4.46 -5.50
CA GLU A 341 18.48 3.13 -6.01
C GLU A 341 17.44 2.56 -6.99
N LEU A 342 16.27 3.21 -7.10
CA LEU A 342 15.21 2.86 -8.04
C LEU A 342 15.46 3.46 -9.42
N SER A 343 14.93 2.80 -10.45
CA SER A 343 14.91 3.29 -11.83
C SER A 343 13.68 2.77 -12.57
N ARG A 344 13.30 3.43 -13.68
CA ARG A 344 12.19 2.97 -14.51
C ARG A 344 12.46 1.56 -15.03
N SER A 345 13.70 1.27 -15.40
CA SER A 345 14.13 -0.06 -15.84
C SER A 345 13.94 -1.15 -14.78
N TYR A 346 14.18 -0.83 -13.50
CA TYR A 346 13.97 -1.76 -12.38
C TYR A 346 12.49 -2.03 -12.13
N ASN A 347 11.67 -0.98 -12.11
CA ASN A 347 10.22 -1.13 -11.95
C ASN A 347 9.62 -1.88 -13.16
N GLU A 348 9.97 -1.50 -14.40
CA GLU A 348 9.51 -2.17 -15.62
C GLU A 348 9.81 -3.68 -15.61
N GLU A 349 11.03 -4.05 -15.20
CA GLU A 349 11.43 -5.46 -15.08
C GLU A 349 10.61 -6.18 -14.02
N THR A 350 10.52 -5.59 -12.82
CA THR A 350 9.85 -6.19 -11.66
C THR A 350 8.36 -6.40 -11.91
N GLU A 351 7.68 -5.39 -12.47
CA GLU A 351 6.26 -5.51 -12.80
C GLU A 351 6.02 -6.53 -13.92
N THR A 352 6.87 -6.53 -14.95
CA THR A 352 6.78 -7.51 -16.04
C THR A 352 6.92 -8.94 -15.52
N VAL A 353 7.91 -9.21 -14.67
CA VAL A 353 8.13 -10.56 -14.14
C VAL A 353 6.99 -10.99 -13.22
N VAL A 354 6.54 -10.16 -12.27
CA VAL A 354 5.51 -10.56 -11.31
C VAL A 354 4.17 -10.80 -12.01
N TYR A 355 3.74 -9.94 -12.94
CA TYR A 355 2.50 -10.18 -13.68
C TYR A 355 2.57 -11.43 -14.58
N SER A 356 3.71 -11.68 -15.22
CA SER A 356 3.90 -12.91 -16.00
C SER A 356 3.80 -14.18 -15.13
N LEU A 357 4.30 -14.10 -13.89
CA LEU A 357 4.19 -15.17 -12.91
C LEU A 357 2.73 -15.36 -12.47
N PHE A 358 1.99 -14.29 -12.20
CA PHE A 358 0.56 -14.40 -11.86
C PHE A 358 -0.22 -15.10 -12.97
N LYS A 359 0.00 -14.74 -14.24
CA LYS A 359 -0.62 -15.44 -15.37
C LYS A 359 -0.30 -16.93 -15.35
N LYS A 360 0.97 -17.28 -15.13
CA LYS A 360 1.45 -18.66 -15.17
C LYS A 360 0.84 -19.52 -14.05
N PHE A 361 0.62 -18.96 -12.86
CA PHE A 361 0.17 -19.72 -11.69
C PHE A 361 -1.33 -19.67 -11.42
N PHE A 362 -2.04 -18.62 -11.82
CA PHE A 362 -3.48 -18.46 -11.52
C PHE A 362 -4.40 -18.88 -12.68
N GLY A 363 -3.84 -19.32 -13.79
CA GLY A 363 -4.58 -19.97 -14.86
C GLY A 363 -5.43 -19.01 -15.69
N ASN A 364 -6.69 -19.39 -15.95
CA ASN A 364 -7.55 -18.70 -16.92
C ASN A 364 -8.33 -17.52 -16.32
N GLY A 365 -8.45 -17.43 -14.99
CA GLY A 365 -9.14 -16.32 -14.33
C GLY A 365 -8.36 -15.00 -14.49
N PRO A 366 -9.03 -13.86 -14.70
CA PRO A 366 -8.36 -12.57 -14.79
C PRO A 366 -7.81 -12.13 -13.44
N VAL A 367 -6.70 -11.38 -13.48
CA VAL A 367 -6.16 -10.67 -12.31
C VAL A 367 -6.52 -9.19 -12.45
N TYR A 368 -7.35 -8.70 -11.54
CA TYR A 368 -7.71 -7.30 -11.47
C TYR A 368 -6.81 -6.57 -10.48
N ALA A 369 -5.79 -5.92 -11.03
CA ALA A 369 -4.78 -5.20 -10.27
C ALA A 369 -5.13 -3.71 -10.09
N ALA A 370 -4.82 -3.17 -8.91
CA ALA A 370 -4.63 -1.75 -8.65
C ALA A 370 -3.14 -1.45 -8.46
N LEU A 371 -2.73 -0.21 -8.71
CA LEU A 371 -1.37 0.25 -8.37
C LEU A 371 -1.24 0.48 -6.86
N GLY A 372 -0.06 0.23 -6.33
CA GLY A 372 0.33 0.62 -4.98
C GLY A 372 1.42 1.67 -4.99
N ASN A 373 1.79 2.16 -3.80
CA ASN A 373 2.71 3.28 -3.67
C ASN A 373 4.18 2.94 -3.95
N HIS A 374 4.52 1.67 -4.17
CA HIS A 374 5.84 1.22 -4.65
C HIS A 374 5.85 0.86 -6.14
N CYS A 375 4.83 1.19 -6.93
CA CYS A 375 4.80 0.81 -8.36
C CYS A 375 5.52 1.81 -9.29
N THR A 376 5.72 3.06 -8.89
CA THR A 376 6.37 4.10 -9.72
C THR A 376 7.77 4.47 -9.23
N VAL A 377 8.56 5.17 -10.06
CA VAL A 377 9.83 5.78 -9.64
C VAL A 377 9.51 7.08 -8.92
N GLY A 378 10.15 7.29 -7.76
CA GLY A 378 9.67 8.25 -6.77
C GLY A 378 8.56 7.61 -5.97
N VAL A 379 8.94 6.84 -4.94
CA VAL A 379 8.00 6.08 -4.09
C VAL A 379 6.85 6.99 -3.63
N SER A 380 5.62 6.51 -3.83
CA SER A 380 4.34 7.14 -3.54
C SER A 380 3.99 8.39 -4.37
N GLN A 381 4.78 8.74 -5.37
CA GLN A 381 4.55 9.97 -6.13
C GLN A 381 3.70 9.69 -7.38
N ASP A 382 2.54 10.33 -7.43
CA ASP A 382 1.67 10.32 -8.60
C ASP A 382 1.07 11.71 -8.78
N ALA A 383 1.13 12.24 -10.00
CA ALA A 383 0.68 13.59 -10.28
C ALA A 383 -0.56 13.62 -11.18
N PRO A 384 -1.50 14.55 -10.94
CA PRO A 384 -2.66 14.68 -11.79
C PRO A 384 -2.29 15.34 -13.14
N ASN A 385 -2.98 14.95 -14.21
CA ASN A 385 -2.77 15.49 -15.56
C ASN A 385 -3.08 17.00 -15.67
N SER A 386 -3.74 17.57 -14.64
CA SER A 386 -4.00 19.00 -14.49
C SER A 386 -2.75 19.81 -14.13
N LEU A 387 -1.60 19.18 -13.85
CA LEU A 387 -0.34 19.90 -13.67
C LEU A 387 0.01 20.75 -14.90
N PRO A 388 0.52 21.99 -14.71
CA PRO A 388 0.95 22.85 -15.80
C PRO A 388 2.03 22.22 -16.69
N ASP A 389 2.17 22.73 -17.91
CA ASP A 389 3.25 22.40 -18.86
C ASP A 389 3.42 20.90 -19.20
N GLY A 390 2.38 20.09 -18.93
CA GLY A 390 2.40 18.65 -19.13
C GLY A 390 3.39 17.92 -18.22
N LEU A 391 3.72 18.49 -17.05
CA LEU A 391 4.70 17.93 -16.12
C LEU A 391 4.35 16.49 -15.72
N ALA A 392 3.10 16.24 -15.31
CA ALA A 392 2.65 14.90 -14.93
C ALA A 392 2.89 13.85 -16.03
N ALA A 393 2.59 14.21 -17.28
CA ALA A 393 2.76 13.29 -18.42
C ALA A 393 4.23 12.98 -18.73
N LYS A 394 5.14 13.94 -18.49
CA LYS A 394 6.59 13.72 -18.68
C LYS A 394 7.17 12.79 -17.62
N ASP A 395 6.55 12.76 -16.44
CA ASP A 395 7.13 12.15 -15.25
C ASP A 395 6.53 10.76 -14.95
N PHE A 396 5.21 10.61 -14.99
CA PHE A 396 4.51 9.42 -14.47
C PHE A 396 3.83 8.54 -15.53
N SER A 397 3.46 9.08 -16.70
CA SER A 397 2.66 8.34 -17.70
C SER A 397 3.31 7.05 -18.22
N TRP A 398 4.64 6.95 -18.17
CA TRP A 398 5.36 5.73 -18.59
C TRP A 398 4.86 4.48 -17.86
N ASN A 399 4.52 4.60 -16.56
CA ASN A 399 4.10 3.46 -15.77
C ASN A 399 2.66 3.07 -16.08
N TYR A 400 1.77 4.06 -16.25
CA TYR A 400 0.38 3.79 -16.63
C TYR A 400 0.30 3.12 -18.01
N ASP A 401 1.15 3.55 -18.96
CA ASP A 401 1.28 2.93 -20.27
C ASP A 401 1.80 1.49 -20.18
N LEU A 402 2.79 1.25 -19.31
CA LEU A 402 3.33 -0.08 -19.05
C LEU A 402 2.25 -1.02 -18.51
N VAL A 403 1.60 -0.67 -17.40
CA VAL A 403 0.64 -1.58 -16.75
C VAL A 403 -0.62 -1.79 -17.59
N ALA A 404 -1.09 -0.76 -18.31
CA ALA A 404 -2.17 -0.92 -19.28
C ALA A 404 -1.81 -1.97 -20.34
N SER A 405 -0.59 -1.91 -20.85
CA SER A 405 -0.09 -2.84 -21.86
C SER A 405 0.08 -4.25 -21.30
N LEU A 406 0.66 -4.39 -20.11
CA LEU A 406 0.87 -5.69 -19.45
C LEU A 406 -0.47 -6.38 -19.17
N TRP A 407 -1.39 -5.70 -18.47
CA TRP A 407 -2.69 -6.26 -18.10
C TRP A 407 -3.55 -6.62 -19.32
N GLN A 408 -3.48 -5.82 -20.38
CA GLN A 408 -4.14 -6.13 -21.64
C GLN A 408 -3.50 -7.33 -22.32
N SER A 409 -2.16 -7.40 -22.38
CA SER A 409 -1.47 -8.50 -23.05
C SER A 409 -1.66 -9.85 -22.35
N GLU A 410 -1.86 -9.84 -21.03
CA GLU A 410 -2.21 -11.03 -20.25
C GLU A 410 -3.69 -11.44 -20.38
N GLY A 411 -4.49 -10.63 -21.08
CA GLY A 411 -5.90 -10.87 -21.34
C GLY A 411 -6.80 -10.64 -20.12
N TRP A 412 -6.36 -9.84 -19.15
CA TRP A 412 -7.14 -9.55 -17.94
C TRP A 412 -8.12 -8.39 -18.12
N ILE A 413 -7.75 -7.43 -18.96
CA ILE A 413 -8.57 -6.26 -19.30
C ILE A 413 -8.70 -6.09 -20.81
N GLU A 414 -9.82 -5.51 -21.23
CA GLU A 414 -10.09 -5.16 -22.63
C GLU A 414 -9.49 -3.79 -22.99
N GLU A 415 -9.42 -3.46 -24.28
CA GLU A 415 -8.86 -2.18 -24.77
C GLU A 415 -9.48 -0.96 -24.08
N LYS A 416 -10.80 -0.97 -23.87
CA LYS A 416 -11.48 0.15 -23.20
C LYS A 416 -10.96 0.35 -21.77
N ALA A 417 -10.73 -0.74 -21.04
CA ALA A 417 -10.19 -0.69 -19.70
C ALA A 417 -8.70 -0.29 -19.70
N ALA A 418 -7.92 -0.78 -20.67
CA ALA A 418 -6.53 -0.36 -20.86
C ALA A 418 -6.43 1.15 -21.17
N GLU A 419 -7.34 1.71 -21.95
CA GLU A 419 -7.39 3.15 -22.20
C GLU A 419 -7.73 3.94 -20.93
N MET A 420 -8.71 3.47 -20.14
CA MET A 420 -8.98 4.06 -18.83
C MET A 420 -7.75 4.02 -17.93
N THR A 421 -7.00 2.91 -17.91
CA THR A 421 -5.74 2.78 -17.17
C THR A 421 -4.75 3.88 -17.53
N ARG A 422 -4.58 4.20 -18.83
CA ARG A 422 -3.68 5.27 -19.27
C ARG A 422 -4.16 6.66 -18.85
N THR A 423 -5.47 6.92 -18.95
CA THR A 423 -6.02 8.27 -18.72
C THR A 423 -6.38 8.56 -17.27
N HIS A 424 -6.58 7.53 -16.46
CA HIS A 424 -6.94 7.61 -15.03
C HIS A 424 -5.83 7.05 -14.13
N TYR A 425 -4.57 7.30 -14.50
CA TYR A 425 -3.42 7.10 -13.61
C TYR A 425 -3.27 5.66 -13.09
N GLY A 426 -3.54 4.66 -13.92
CA GLY A 426 -3.55 3.24 -13.52
C GLY A 426 -4.93 2.70 -13.10
N ALA A 427 -5.94 3.54 -12.93
CA ALA A 427 -7.29 3.13 -12.56
C ALA A 427 -8.14 2.72 -13.77
N TYR A 428 -9.06 1.76 -13.60
CA TYR A 428 -9.98 1.33 -14.64
C TYR A 428 -11.26 0.70 -14.08
N SER A 429 -12.23 0.47 -14.96
CA SER A 429 -13.50 -0.19 -14.65
C SER A 429 -13.75 -1.31 -15.65
N VAL A 430 -14.08 -2.51 -15.18
CA VAL A 430 -14.27 -3.68 -16.05
C VAL A 430 -15.34 -4.62 -15.49
N MET A 431 -16.10 -5.26 -16.39
CA MET A 431 -17.03 -6.32 -16.00
C MET A 431 -16.29 -7.64 -15.83
N VAL A 432 -16.62 -8.38 -14.78
CA VAL A 432 -16.14 -9.75 -14.61
C VAL A 432 -16.86 -10.65 -15.61
N PRO A 433 -16.15 -11.39 -16.49
CA PRO A 433 -16.77 -12.23 -17.51
C PRO A 433 -17.78 -13.22 -16.92
N GLY A 434 -19.01 -13.22 -17.44
CA GLY A 434 -20.07 -14.15 -16.99
C GLY A 434 -20.72 -13.80 -15.65
N HIS A 435 -20.38 -12.65 -15.04
CA HIS A 435 -20.94 -12.19 -13.78
C HIS A 435 -21.52 -10.77 -13.91
N ASN A 436 -22.60 -10.47 -13.19
CA ASN A 436 -23.13 -9.11 -13.02
C ASN A 436 -22.36 -8.34 -11.94
N LEU A 437 -21.02 -8.42 -12.02
CA LEU A 437 -20.08 -7.79 -11.11
C LEU A 437 -19.10 -6.94 -11.93
N ARG A 438 -18.95 -5.69 -11.53
CA ARG A 438 -17.97 -4.74 -12.04
C ARG A 438 -16.87 -4.56 -11.00
N ILE A 439 -15.63 -4.61 -11.44
CA ILE A 439 -14.47 -4.19 -10.65
C ILE A 439 -14.14 -2.76 -11.06
N ILE A 440 -14.00 -1.88 -10.08
CA ILE A 440 -13.46 -0.53 -10.27
C ILE A 440 -12.18 -0.45 -9.45
N THR A 441 -11.05 -0.25 -10.10
CA THR A 441 -9.77 0.01 -9.43
C THR A 441 -9.56 1.51 -9.28
N LEU A 442 -8.78 1.91 -8.28
CA LEU A 442 -8.40 3.30 -8.03
C LEU A 442 -6.90 3.39 -7.81
N ASN A 443 -6.29 4.47 -8.31
CA ASN A 443 -4.98 4.88 -7.84
C ASN A 443 -5.13 5.65 -6.52
N THR A 444 -4.84 4.97 -5.42
CA THR A 444 -5.03 5.48 -4.07
C THR A 444 -3.92 6.41 -3.60
N ASP A 445 -2.84 6.58 -4.37
CA ASP A 445 -1.77 7.52 -4.04
C ASP A 445 -2.28 8.98 -4.07
N PHE A 446 -3.38 9.25 -4.77
CA PHE A 446 -4.05 10.56 -4.79
C PHE A 446 -4.76 10.96 -3.50
N TRP A 447 -4.72 10.12 -2.46
CA TRP A 447 -5.02 10.56 -1.10
C TRP A 447 -3.92 10.24 -0.11
N TYR A 448 -2.83 9.60 -0.52
CA TYR A 448 -1.76 9.20 0.38
C TYR A 448 -0.94 10.43 0.84
N LYS A 449 -0.69 10.57 2.14
CA LYS A 449 0.02 11.74 2.70
C LYS A 449 1.46 11.89 2.22
N THR A 450 2.10 10.82 1.77
CA THR A 450 3.49 10.84 1.29
C THR A 450 3.61 11.32 -0.15
N ASN A 451 2.52 11.30 -0.93
CA ASN A 451 2.49 11.86 -2.26
C ASN A 451 2.51 13.40 -2.16
N VAL A 452 3.61 14.02 -2.57
CA VAL A 452 3.78 15.47 -2.47
C VAL A 452 2.83 16.21 -3.40
N PHE A 453 2.41 15.60 -4.51
CA PHE A 453 1.46 16.17 -5.46
C PHE A 453 0.04 16.27 -4.92
N ASN A 454 -0.25 15.69 -3.75
CA ASN A 454 -1.52 15.95 -3.07
C ASN A 454 -1.55 17.30 -2.33
N TYR A 455 -0.46 18.06 -2.28
CA TYR A 455 -0.34 19.29 -1.47
C TYR A 455 -0.45 20.60 -2.26
N PHE A 456 -1.20 20.59 -3.36
CA PHE A 456 -1.58 21.81 -4.06
C PHE A 456 -3.08 21.80 -4.36
N ASN A 457 -3.70 22.98 -4.38
CA ASN A 457 -5.14 23.12 -4.58
C ASN A 457 -5.97 22.30 -3.56
N MET A 458 -5.55 22.31 -2.29
CA MET A 458 -6.18 21.60 -1.16
C MET A 458 -7.58 22.12 -0.80
N THR A 459 -8.13 23.06 -1.56
CA THR A 459 -9.53 23.48 -1.50
C THR A 459 -10.43 22.59 -2.36
N ASN A 460 -9.85 21.75 -3.22
CA ASN A 460 -10.53 20.70 -3.96
C ASN A 460 -10.14 19.31 -3.40
N PRO A 461 -11.07 18.52 -2.86
CA PRO A 461 -10.77 17.18 -2.31
C PRO A 461 -10.44 16.11 -3.38
N ASP A 462 -10.58 16.43 -4.67
CA ASP A 462 -10.33 15.51 -5.80
C ASP A 462 -9.63 16.25 -6.96
N VAL A 463 -8.38 16.66 -6.74
CA VAL A 463 -7.58 17.40 -7.75
C VAL A 463 -7.30 16.53 -8.99
N SER A 464 -7.15 15.22 -8.81
CA SER A 464 -6.89 14.27 -9.89
C SER A 464 -8.11 13.89 -10.70
N GLY A 465 -9.32 14.04 -10.14
CA GLY A 465 -10.56 13.56 -10.73
C GLY A 465 -10.78 12.06 -10.55
N ASN A 466 -9.98 11.39 -9.71
CA ASN A 466 -10.06 9.96 -9.48
C ASN A 466 -11.36 9.58 -8.73
N LEU A 467 -11.79 10.41 -7.77
CA LEU A 467 -13.05 10.18 -7.05
C LEU A 467 -14.27 10.54 -7.93
N LYS A 468 -14.12 11.50 -8.84
CA LYS A 468 -15.13 11.77 -9.88
C LYS A 468 -15.30 10.58 -10.83
N PHE A 469 -14.20 10.00 -11.31
CA PHE A 469 -14.22 8.77 -12.10
C PHE A 469 -14.97 7.65 -11.38
N LEU A 470 -14.66 7.41 -10.10
CA LEU A 470 -15.38 6.43 -9.27
C LEU A 470 -16.89 6.70 -9.23
N ALA A 471 -17.29 7.93 -8.93
CA ALA A 471 -18.69 8.32 -8.80
C ALA A 471 -19.47 8.13 -10.11
N ASP A 472 -18.85 8.43 -11.26
CA ASP A 472 -19.45 8.28 -12.58
C ASP A 472 -19.65 6.80 -12.94
N GLU A 473 -18.66 5.96 -12.69
CA GLU A 473 -18.75 4.52 -12.90
C GLU A 473 -19.78 3.85 -11.98
N LEU A 474 -19.84 4.24 -10.70
CA LEU A 474 -20.86 3.78 -9.75
C LEU A 474 -22.27 4.19 -10.17
N SER A 475 -22.45 5.44 -10.59
CA SER A 475 -23.73 5.93 -11.11
C SER A 475 -24.16 5.15 -12.36
N GLY A 476 -23.21 4.83 -13.24
CA GLY A 476 -23.44 3.97 -14.40
C GLY A 476 -23.86 2.56 -14.01
N ALA A 477 -23.15 1.96 -13.06
CA ALA A 477 -23.42 0.61 -12.56
C ALA A 477 -24.80 0.50 -11.90
N GLU A 478 -25.16 1.48 -11.05
CA GLU A 478 -26.47 1.55 -10.40
C GLU A 478 -27.61 1.56 -11.44
N ARG A 479 -27.51 2.40 -12.48
CA ARG A 479 -28.52 2.47 -13.57
C ARG A 479 -28.66 1.16 -14.35
N ARG A 480 -27.59 0.37 -14.45
CA ARG A 480 -27.58 -0.93 -15.14
C ARG A 480 -27.90 -2.10 -14.21
N GLY A 481 -28.10 -1.85 -12.91
CA GLY A 481 -28.32 -2.90 -11.91
C GLY A 481 -27.09 -3.77 -11.64
N GLU A 482 -25.90 -3.30 -12.00
CA GLU A 482 -24.63 -3.98 -11.77
C GLU A 482 -24.23 -3.88 -10.29
N LYS A 483 -23.44 -4.86 -9.82
CA LYS A 483 -22.79 -4.78 -8.50
C LYS A 483 -21.34 -4.41 -8.66
N VAL A 484 -20.80 -3.76 -7.65
CA VAL A 484 -19.47 -3.17 -7.72
C VAL A 484 -18.62 -3.64 -6.55
N TRP A 485 -17.40 -4.05 -6.88
CA TRP A 485 -16.28 -4.14 -5.95
C TRP A 485 -15.28 -3.04 -6.27
N ILE A 486 -14.80 -2.36 -5.23
CA ILE A 486 -13.76 -1.33 -5.34
C ILE A 486 -12.43 -1.95 -4.89
N VAL A 487 -11.37 -1.73 -5.68
CA VAL A 487 -10.02 -2.23 -5.40
C VAL A 487 -9.06 -1.04 -5.39
N GLY A 488 -8.31 -0.89 -4.31
CA GLY A 488 -7.24 0.11 -4.20
C GLY A 488 -6.10 -0.43 -3.36
N HIS A 489 -5.10 0.39 -3.06
CA HIS A 489 -3.95 -0.03 -2.26
C HIS A 489 -3.96 0.63 -0.88
N VAL A 490 -3.75 1.95 -0.81
CA VAL A 490 -3.72 2.73 0.43
C VAL A 490 -5.12 2.86 1.02
N LEU A 491 -5.32 2.28 2.20
CA LEU A 491 -6.56 2.35 2.98
C LEU A 491 -6.93 3.78 3.42
N THR A 492 -8.23 4.04 3.56
CA THR A 492 -8.79 5.37 3.85
C THR A 492 -8.95 5.69 5.34
N GLY A 493 -8.83 4.72 6.24
CA GLY A 493 -9.11 4.87 7.67
C GLY A 493 -8.13 4.12 8.56
N TRP A 494 -8.66 3.22 9.39
CA TRP A 494 -7.93 2.52 10.45
C TRP A 494 -7.42 3.49 11.52
N ASP A 495 -6.12 3.80 11.53
CA ASP A 495 -5.52 4.79 12.43
C ASP A 495 -5.43 6.20 11.81
N GLY A 496 -5.81 6.36 10.53
CA GLY A 496 -5.82 7.64 9.82
C GLY A 496 -4.44 8.22 9.55
N LEU A 497 -3.36 7.45 9.75
CA LEU A 497 -1.99 7.95 9.54
C LEU A 497 -1.65 8.04 8.04
N ASN A 498 -2.16 7.13 7.21
CA ASN A 498 -1.83 7.11 5.78
C ASN A 498 -2.50 8.23 4.97
N PRO A 499 -3.84 8.43 5.03
CA PRO A 499 -4.49 9.23 4.01
C PRO A 499 -4.80 10.67 4.45
N LEU A 500 -4.87 11.58 3.49
CA LEU A 500 -5.34 12.95 3.68
C LEU A 500 -6.84 12.98 3.93
N ARG A 501 -7.23 13.78 4.92
CA ARG A 501 -8.59 13.82 5.46
C ARG A 501 -9.64 14.13 4.40
N ASP A 502 -9.50 15.25 3.71
CA ASP A 502 -10.57 15.78 2.86
C ASP A 502 -10.89 14.86 1.66
N ALA A 503 -9.89 14.18 1.10
CA ALA A 503 -10.09 13.19 0.03
C ALA A 503 -10.84 11.95 0.55
N THR A 504 -10.48 11.46 1.75
CA THR A 504 -11.18 10.30 2.36
C THR A 504 -12.60 10.63 2.80
N ASP A 505 -12.89 11.87 3.18
CA ASP A 505 -14.27 12.30 3.49
C ASP A 505 -15.15 12.29 2.24
N LEU A 506 -14.62 12.74 1.10
CA LEU A 506 -15.33 12.64 -0.19
C LEU A 506 -15.54 11.18 -0.60
N PHE A 507 -14.51 10.33 -0.48
CA PHE A 507 -14.66 8.90 -0.72
C PHE A 507 -15.74 8.29 0.18
N TYR A 508 -15.73 8.61 1.48
CA TYR A 508 -16.74 8.14 2.43
C TYR A 508 -18.16 8.52 2.01
N ALA A 509 -18.36 9.77 1.56
CA ALA A 509 -19.65 10.23 1.06
C ALA A 509 -20.09 9.49 -0.22
N ILE A 510 -19.16 9.15 -1.12
CA ILE A 510 -19.43 8.30 -2.28
C ILE A 510 -19.88 6.90 -1.82
N ILE A 511 -19.18 6.28 -0.86
CA ILE A 511 -19.56 4.97 -0.33
C ILE A 511 -20.95 5.03 0.32
N ASP A 512 -21.23 6.04 1.14
CA ASP A 512 -22.54 6.24 1.78
C ASP A 512 -23.67 6.39 0.73
N ARG A 513 -23.40 6.96 -0.43
CA ARG A 513 -24.41 7.07 -1.50
C ARG A 513 -24.74 5.73 -2.17
N PHE A 514 -23.74 4.87 -2.40
CA PHE A 514 -23.88 3.71 -3.30
C PHE A 514 -23.87 2.35 -2.58
N ALA A 515 -23.43 2.29 -1.32
CA ALA A 515 -23.50 1.08 -0.51
C ALA A 515 -24.81 1.02 0.30
N PRO A 516 -25.38 -0.16 0.56
CA PRO A 516 -24.91 -1.47 0.11
C PRO A 516 -25.51 -1.92 -1.25
N HIS A 517 -26.44 -1.20 -1.86
CA HIS A 517 -27.21 -1.74 -3.00
C HIS A 517 -26.39 -1.87 -4.29
N THR A 518 -25.40 -1.02 -4.52
CA THR A 518 -24.49 -1.08 -5.68
C THR A 518 -23.12 -1.58 -5.26
N ILE A 519 -22.50 -0.95 -4.25
CA ILE A 519 -21.20 -1.38 -3.72
C ILE A 519 -21.38 -2.54 -2.76
N ARG A 520 -20.66 -3.63 -2.99
CA ARG A 520 -20.75 -4.86 -2.15
C ARG A 520 -19.51 -5.10 -1.30
N ASN A 521 -18.32 -4.76 -1.79
CA ASN A 521 -17.06 -4.87 -1.04
C ASN A 521 -16.04 -3.83 -1.51
N ILE A 522 -15.11 -3.49 -0.62
CA ILE A 522 -13.95 -2.65 -0.89
C ILE A 522 -12.71 -3.44 -0.45
N PHE A 523 -11.62 -3.37 -1.22
CA PHE A 523 -10.38 -4.11 -0.95
C PHE A 523 -9.16 -3.19 -1.02
N TYR A 524 -8.27 -3.33 -0.04
CA TYR A 524 -7.03 -2.58 0.13
C TYR A 524 -5.87 -3.52 0.50
N GLY A 525 -4.66 -2.97 0.47
CA GLY A 525 -3.40 -3.59 0.87
C GLY A 525 -2.63 -2.68 1.83
N HIS A 526 -1.35 -2.43 1.52
CA HIS A 526 -0.51 -1.35 2.05
C HIS A 526 -0.05 -1.52 3.50
N ALA A 527 -0.97 -1.85 4.42
CA ALA A 527 -0.62 -2.01 5.83
C ALA A 527 0.21 -3.27 6.10
N HIS A 528 0.28 -4.19 5.11
CA HIS A 528 0.85 -5.54 5.17
C HIS A 528 0.18 -6.49 6.17
N GLU A 529 -0.61 -5.97 7.09
CA GLU A 529 -1.30 -6.68 8.15
C GLU A 529 -2.69 -7.13 7.75
N ASP A 530 -3.22 -8.11 8.48
CA ASP A 530 -4.59 -8.57 8.31
C ASP A 530 -5.57 -7.67 9.06
N GLN A 531 -6.32 -6.84 8.34
CA GLN A 531 -7.22 -5.85 8.94
C GLN A 531 -8.54 -5.72 8.17
N PHE A 532 -9.51 -5.05 8.79
CA PHE A 532 -10.73 -4.61 8.12
C PHE A 532 -11.20 -3.28 8.72
N THR A 533 -11.98 -2.52 7.94
CA THR A 533 -12.73 -1.36 8.44
C THR A 533 -14.19 -1.40 8.01
N ILE A 534 -15.06 -0.80 8.81
CA ILE A 534 -16.50 -0.76 8.60
C ILE A 534 -16.92 0.67 8.19
N HIS A 535 -17.64 0.76 7.07
CA HIS A 535 -18.33 1.98 6.67
C HIS A 535 -19.74 2.02 7.25
N TYR A 536 -20.14 3.18 7.73
CA TYR A 536 -21.46 3.43 8.29
C TYR A 536 -22.18 4.53 7.50
N SER A 537 -23.49 4.43 7.35
CA SER A 537 -24.30 5.47 6.72
C SER A 537 -24.38 6.74 7.57
N GLY A 538 -24.69 7.87 6.95
CA GLY A 538 -24.88 9.14 7.66
C GLY A 538 -23.55 9.70 8.18
N ALA A 539 -22.51 9.67 7.34
CA ALA A 539 -21.15 10.14 7.66
C ALA A 539 -20.50 9.45 8.89
N GLY A 540 -21.01 8.27 9.30
CA GLY A 540 -20.48 7.53 10.43
C GLY A 540 -20.71 8.15 11.81
N LEU A 541 -21.64 9.11 11.91
CA LEU A 541 -22.00 9.75 13.19
C LEU A 541 -22.68 8.79 14.17
N VAL A 542 -23.36 7.77 13.64
CA VAL A 542 -23.97 6.70 14.42
C VAL A 542 -23.36 5.38 13.95
N GLN A 543 -22.64 4.70 14.84
CA GLN A 543 -21.94 3.45 14.53
C GLN A 543 -22.63 2.28 15.24
N ASN A 544 -23.60 1.65 14.57
CA ASN A 544 -24.29 0.46 15.05
C ASN A 544 -24.57 -0.51 13.88
N ALA A 545 -25.15 -1.68 14.18
CA ALA A 545 -25.46 -2.69 13.17
C ALA A 545 -26.45 -2.22 12.09
N ASP A 546 -27.34 -1.26 12.37
CA ASP A 546 -28.32 -0.76 11.39
C ASP A 546 -27.71 0.24 10.42
N THR A 547 -26.71 1.00 10.87
CA THR A 547 -25.99 1.97 10.04
C THR A 547 -24.78 1.35 9.34
N ALA A 548 -24.34 0.13 9.68
CA ALA A 548 -23.23 -0.54 9.01
C ALA A 548 -23.60 -0.97 7.57
N ILE A 549 -22.90 -0.44 6.56
CA ILE A 549 -23.29 -0.55 5.14
C ILE A 549 -22.25 -1.20 4.22
N ALA A 550 -20.96 -1.16 4.56
CA ALA A 550 -19.92 -1.82 3.75
C ALA A 550 -18.70 -2.21 4.59
N THR A 551 -17.99 -3.24 4.14
CA THR A 551 -16.71 -3.68 4.70
C THR A 551 -15.60 -3.37 3.70
N ALA A 552 -14.55 -2.73 4.19
CA ALA A 552 -13.27 -2.63 3.51
C ALA A 552 -12.32 -3.67 4.10
N TRP A 553 -11.86 -4.59 3.25
CA TRP A 553 -10.94 -5.67 3.62
C TRP A 553 -9.52 -5.26 3.28
N ILE A 554 -8.62 -5.31 4.26
CA ILE A 554 -7.19 -5.04 4.06
C ILE A 554 -6.49 -6.41 4.01
N GLY A 555 -5.95 -6.73 2.83
CA GLY A 555 -5.29 -8.00 2.57
C GLY A 555 -3.90 -8.06 3.21
N PRO A 556 -3.49 -9.22 3.74
CA PRO A 556 -2.11 -9.40 4.19
C PRO A 556 -1.12 -9.34 3.04
N SER A 557 0.10 -8.91 3.35
CA SER A 557 1.24 -8.98 2.45
C SER A 557 1.79 -10.39 2.23
N ILE A 558 2.35 -10.59 1.03
CA ILE A 558 3.32 -11.68 0.79
C ILE A 558 4.68 -11.31 1.39
N THR A 559 5.12 -10.04 1.28
CA THR A 559 6.38 -9.64 1.89
C THR A 559 6.37 -9.83 3.42
N PRO A 560 7.46 -10.33 4.02
CA PRO A 560 7.59 -10.39 5.47
C PRO A 560 8.05 -9.06 6.09
N LEU A 561 8.39 -8.05 5.28
CA LEU A 561 8.74 -6.72 5.77
C LEU A 561 7.49 -6.01 6.32
N SER A 562 7.48 -5.40 7.52
CA SER A 562 8.48 -5.48 8.58
C SER A 562 8.01 -6.41 9.69
N ASN A 563 8.73 -7.52 9.90
CA ASN A 563 8.50 -8.45 10.98
C ASN A 563 7.16 -9.22 10.94
N LEU A 564 6.64 -9.48 9.74
CA LEU A 564 5.44 -10.28 9.50
C LEU A 564 5.77 -11.63 8.86
N ASN A 565 4.88 -12.62 9.01
CA ASN A 565 4.96 -13.83 8.19
C ASN A 565 4.61 -13.50 6.73
N SER A 566 4.77 -14.44 5.80
CA SER A 566 4.22 -14.26 4.44
C SER A 566 2.80 -14.83 4.38
N GLY A 567 1.82 -14.13 3.77
CA GLY A 567 0.45 -14.64 3.72
C GLY A 567 -0.42 -14.10 2.59
N PHE A 568 -1.56 -14.76 2.39
CA PHE A 568 -2.55 -14.38 1.38
C PHE A 568 -3.97 -14.79 1.80
N ARG A 569 -4.97 -14.30 1.07
CA ARG A 569 -6.38 -14.51 1.40
C ARG A 569 -7.20 -15.05 0.24
N VAL A 570 -8.18 -15.89 0.56
CA VAL A 570 -9.19 -16.39 -0.39
C VAL A 570 -10.58 -16.19 0.17
N TYR A 571 -11.51 -15.72 -0.66
CA TYR A 571 -12.90 -15.49 -0.30
C TYR A 571 -13.83 -16.51 -0.95
N GLU A 572 -14.89 -16.91 -0.23
CA GLU A 572 -16.09 -17.48 -0.86
C GLU A 572 -17.14 -16.40 -1.04
N VAL A 573 -17.63 -16.26 -2.27
CA VAL A 573 -18.48 -15.14 -2.70
C VAL A 573 -19.75 -15.69 -3.33
N ASP A 574 -20.91 -15.13 -2.99
CA ASP A 574 -22.15 -15.45 -3.71
C ASP A 574 -22.16 -14.88 -5.13
N THR A 575 -22.66 -15.63 -6.10
CA THR A 575 -22.78 -15.12 -7.48
C THR A 575 -24.04 -14.27 -7.75
N GLY A 576 -24.92 -14.10 -6.78
CA GLY A 576 -26.15 -13.32 -6.84
C GLY A 576 -26.05 -11.99 -6.10
N ASP A 577 -25.55 -12.00 -4.86
CA ASP A 577 -25.38 -10.77 -4.06
C ASP A 577 -23.96 -10.20 -4.05
N TYR A 578 -22.97 -10.96 -4.54
CA TYR A 578 -21.55 -10.64 -4.56
C TYR A 578 -20.96 -10.20 -3.22
N SER A 579 -21.55 -10.64 -2.10
CA SER A 579 -20.99 -10.49 -0.77
C SER A 579 -20.03 -11.63 -0.44
N VAL A 580 -19.09 -11.35 0.47
CA VAL A 580 -18.19 -12.36 1.05
C VAL A 580 -18.98 -13.15 2.10
N TYR A 581 -18.96 -14.48 1.99
CA TYR A 581 -19.60 -15.39 2.95
C TYR A 581 -18.60 -16.14 3.81
N GLU A 582 -17.35 -16.17 3.35
CA GLU A 582 -16.25 -16.74 4.09
C GLU A 582 -14.93 -16.12 3.64
N SER A 583 -13.96 -16.05 4.54
CA SER A 583 -12.60 -15.64 4.24
C SER A 583 -11.60 -16.60 4.88
N PHE A 584 -10.64 -17.04 4.08
CA PHE A 584 -9.57 -17.95 4.48
C PHE A 584 -8.23 -17.27 4.34
N THR A 585 -7.45 -17.32 5.41
CA THR A 585 -6.08 -16.80 5.39
C THR A 585 -5.12 -17.97 5.46
N TYR A 586 -4.04 -17.87 4.70
CA TYR A 586 -2.95 -18.83 4.66
C TYR A 586 -1.65 -18.08 4.88
N TYR A 587 -0.69 -18.74 5.53
CA TYR A 587 0.59 -18.13 5.85
C TYR A 587 1.73 -19.14 5.79
N ALA A 588 2.95 -18.62 5.64
CA ALA A 588 4.19 -19.35 5.85
C ALA A 588 4.95 -18.74 7.04
N ASN A 589 5.38 -19.59 7.96
CA ASN A 589 6.08 -19.16 9.17
C ASN A 589 7.55 -18.82 8.88
N VAL A 590 7.83 -17.52 8.74
CA VAL A 590 9.14 -16.97 8.36
C VAL A 590 10.21 -17.30 9.39
N SER A 591 9.86 -17.43 10.68
CA SER A 591 10.81 -17.84 11.73
C SER A 591 11.45 -19.20 11.45
N THR A 592 10.83 -20.04 10.63
CA THR A 592 11.35 -21.37 10.30
C THR A 592 12.32 -21.38 9.11
N PHE A 593 12.42 -20.29 8.34
CA PHE A 593 13.17 -20.27 7.08
C PHE A 593 14.68 -20.34 7.26
N ALA A 594 15.20 -19.90 8.40
CA ALA A 594 16.60 -20.02 8.77
C ALA A 594 16.95 -21.40 9.36
N HIS A 595 15.96 -22.26 9.65
CA HIS A 595 16.22 -23.57 10.24
C HIS A 595 16.74 -24.57 9.18
N GLN A 596 17.64 -25.47 9.60
CA GLN A 596 18.20 -26.51 8.72
C GLN A 596 17.14 -27.44 8.09
N GLU A 597 15.94 -27.54 8.68
CA GLU A 597 14.83 -28.33 8.13
C GLU A 597 14.22 -27.66 6.89
N ALA A 598 14.03 -26.34 6.90
CA ALA A 598 13.62 -25.60 5.71
C ALA A 598 14.64 -25.78 4.58
N HIS A 599 15.93 -25.84 4.92
CA HIS A 599 17.02 -26.11 3.97
C HIS A 599 17.01 -27.54 3.39
N ARG A 600 16.07 -28.40 3.81
CA ARG A 600 15.87 -29.73 3.24
C ARG A 600 14.48 -29.92 2.65
N GLN A 601 13.50 -29.14 3.11
CA GLN A 601 12.09 -29.38 2.82
C GLN A 601 11.42 -28.29 1.98
N GLY A 602 11.96 -27.06 1.94
CA GLY A 602 11.34 -25.90 1.26
C GLY A 602 10.40 -25.09 2.17
N ILE A 603 9.62 -24.19 1.57
CA ILE A 603 8.72 -23.26 2.28
C ILE A 603 7.37 -23.91 2.45
N LYS A 604 6.87 -23.97 3.70
CA LYS A 604 5.55 -24.50 4.01
C LYS A 604 4.52 -23.38 4.17
N TYR A 605 3.57 -23.32 3.26
CA TYR A 605 2.33 -22.56 3.43
C TYR A 605 1.26 -23.46 4.02
N GLN A 606 0.50 -22.92 4.98
CA GLN A 606 -0.54 -23.66 5.68
C GLN A 606 -1.73 -22.76 6.00
N PHE A 607 -2.89 -23.39 6.23
CA PHE A 607 -4.08 -22.70 6.68
C PHE A 607 -3.82 -21.99 8.01
N GLU A 608 -4.19 -20.72 8.08
CA GLU A 608 -4.13 -19.92 9.29
C GLU A 608 -5.49 -19.97 10.01
N TYR A 609 -6.53 -19.42 9.38
CA TYR A 609 -7.87 -19.37 9.94
C TYR A 609 -8.98 -19.18 8.89
N SER A 610 -10.21 -19.52 9.31
CA SER A 610 -11.47 -19.12 8.66
C SER A 610 -12.09 -18.01 9.52
N ALA A 611 -12.51 -16.91 8.89
CA ALA A 611 -13.09 -15.79 9.60
C ALA A 611 -14.35 -16.17 10.39
N ARG A 612 -15.21 -17.03 9.84
CA ARG A 612 -16.39 -17.50 10.57
C ARG A 612 -16.04 -18.39 11.75
N GLU A 613 -15.13 -19.34 11.59
CA GLU A 613 -14.71 -20.21 12.70
C GLU A 613 -14.01 -19.43 13.80
N ALA A 614 -13.17 -18.44 13.45
CA ALA A 614 -12.39 -17.66 14.39
C ALA A 614 -13.23 -16.60 15.14
N TYR A 615 -14.14 -15.92 14.44
CA TYR A 615 -14.87 -14.77 14.99
C TYR A 615 -16.36 -15.06 15.28
N ASP A 616 -16.86 -16.25 14.96
CA ASP A 616 -18.19 -16.72 15.36
C ASP A 616 -18.13 -18.16 15.92
N PRO A 617 -17.32 -18.40 16.96
CA PRO A 617 -17.10 -19.76 17.49
C PRO A 617 -18.36 -20.40 18.06
N ASP A 618 -19.32 -19.58 18.51
CA ASP A 618 -20.60 -20.02 19.07
C ASP A 618 -21.71 -20.12 18.01
N HIS A 619 -21.41 -19.86 16.73
CA HIS A 619 -22.35 -19.90 15.61
C HIS A 619 -23.59 -19.02 15.82
N GLU A 620 -23.41 -17.82 16.40
CA GLU A 620 -24.47 -16.85 16.64
C GLU A 620 -24.92 -16.18 15.33
N TRP A 621 -24.03 -16.07 14.33
CA TRP A 621 -24.38 -15.53 13.02
C TRP A 621 -25.00 -16.60 12.13
N PRO A 622 -26.05 -16.29 11.36
CA PRO A 622 -26.66 -17.30 10.50
C PRO A 622 -25.63 -17.92 9.54
N ALA A 623 -25.61 -19.26 9.48
CA ALA A 623 -24.65 -20.03 8.70
C ALA A 623 -24.67 -19.69 7.18
N HIS A 624 -25.81 -19.22 6.69
CA HIS A 624 -26.02 -18.83 5.30
C HIS A 624 -26.18 -17.32 5.12
N ALA A 625 -25.72 -16.50 6.08
CA ALA A 625 -25.64 -15.05 5.94
C ALA A 625 -24.21 -14.62 5.57
N PRO A 626 -24.05 -13.51 4.81
CA PRO A 626 -22.73 -12.98 4.45
C PRO A 626 -21.95 -12.49 5.68
N LEU A 627 -20.63 -12.42 5.58
CA LEU A 627 -19.74 -11.72 6.52
C LEU A 627 -19.72 -10.22 6.17
N ASP A 628 -20.90 -9.60 6.20
CA ASP A 628 -21.09 -8.20 5.83
C ASP A 628 -20.71 -7.22 6.95
N ALA A 629 -20.97 -5.93 6.73
CA ALA A 629 -20.67 -4.88 7.70
C ALA A 629 -21.37 -5.08 9.05
N LYS A 630 -22.55 -5.71 9.07
CA LYS A 630 -23.31 -5.99 10.30
C LYS A 630 -22.67 -7.12 11.09
N PHE A 631 -22.22 -8.18 10.40
CA PHE A 631 -21.41 -9.23 11.02
C PHE A 631 -20.19 -8.60 11.71
N TRP A 632 -19.38 -7.85 10.97
CA TRP A 632 -18.15 -7.27 11.51
C TRP A 632 -18.41 -6.28 12.64
N HIS A 633 -19.47 -5.46 12.55
CA HIS A 633 -19.87 -4.60 13.66
C HIS A 633 -20.15 -5.40 14.94
N SER A 634 -20.94 -6.47 14.85
CA SER A 634 -21.22 -7.33 16.00
C SER A 634 -19.94 -7.95 16.60
N ARG A 635 -18.93 -8.25 15.76
CA ARG A 635 -17.63 -8.77 16.23
C ARG A 635 -16.83 -7.72 16.96
N THR A 636 -16.86 -6.47 16.50
CA THR A 636 -16.22 -5.38 17.26
C THR A 636 -16.87 -5.16 18.64
N GLU A 637 -18.19 -5.38 18.81
CA GLU A 637 -18.83 -5.33 20.13
C GLU A 637 -18.37 -6.48 21.03
N LYS A 638 -18.30 -7.70 20.49
CA LYS A 638 -17.76 -8.87 21.20
C LYS A 638 -16.30 -8.67 21.59
N MET A 639 -15.47 -8.10 20.72
CA MET A 639 -14.06 -7.81 21.01
C MET A 639 -13.87 -6.77 22.13
N LEU A 640 -14.81 -5.83 22.32
CA LEU A 640 -14.78 -4.94 23.49
C LEU A 640 -15.04 -5.71 24.79
N ALA A 641 -16.00 -6.64 24.75
CA ALA A 641 -16.44 -7.41 25.90
C ALA A 641 -15.52 -8.60 26.24
N ASP A 642 -14.92 -9.23 25.25
CA ASP A 642 -14.09 -10.43 25.35
C ASP A 642 -12.64 -10.13 24.93
N PRO A 643 -11.72 -10.00 25.90
CA PRO A 643 -10.30 -9.81 25.61
C PRO A 643 -9.69 -10.90 24.72
N SER A 644 -10.15 -12.15 24.84
CA SER A 644 -9.55 -13.28 24.11
C SER A 644 -9.80 -13.18 22.61
N MET A 645 -10.96 -12.67 22.19
CA MET A 645 -11.26 -12.42 20.78
C MET A 645 -10.37 -11.30 20.20
N MET A 646 -10.09 -10.25 20.98
CA MET A 646 -9.17 -9.19 20.55
C MET A 646 -7.71 -9.65 20.50
N GLU A 647 -7.28 -10.49 21.44
CA GLU A 647 -5.96 -11.12 21.40
C GLU A 647 -5.82 -12.02 20.17
N LEU A 648 -6.84 -12.81 19.85
CA LEU A 648 -6.88 -13.62 18.63
C LEU A 648 -6.79 -12.75 17.38
N PHE A 649 -7.56 -11.66 17.31
CA PHE A 649 -7.45 -10.69 16.22
C PHE A 649 -6.04 -10.11 16.10
N THR A 650 -5.41 -9.72 17.22
CA THR A 650 -4.06 -9.15 17.22
C THR A 650 -3.00 -10.15 16.73
N GLN A 651 -3.16 -11.44 17.01
CA GLN A 651 -2.29 -12.49 16.48
C GLN A 651 -2.45 -12.65 14.96
N TYR A 652 -3.69 -12.67 14.45
CA TYR A 652 -3.95 -12.77 13.02
C TYR A 652 -3.58 -11.50 12.24
N GLN A 653 -3.73 -10.32 12.85
CA GLN A 653 -3.25 -9.05 12.30
C GLN A 653 -1.78 -9.16 11.89
N GLY A 654 -0.97 -9.83 12.71
CA GLY A 654 0.46 -10.09 12.47
C GLY A 654 0.78 -11.34 11.67
N LYS A 655 -0.23 -12.03 11.11
CA LYS A 655 -0.11 -13.34 10.47
C LYS A 655 0.56 -14.41 11.33
N LEU A 656 0.28 -14.44 12.63
CA LEU A 656 0.94 -15.30 13.62
C LEU A 656 2.47 -15.11 13.69
N SER A 657 2.98 -13.93 13.31
CA SER A 657 4.42 -13.62 13.43
C SER A 657 4.87 -13.64 14.89
N THR A 658 6.10 -14.12 15.12
CA THR A 658 6.73 -14.13 16.44
C THR A 658 7.40 -12.80 16.80
N ARG A 659 7.44 -11.84 15.88
CA ARG A 659 8.13 -10.54 16.04
C ARG A 659 7.16 -9.35 16.15
N ILE A 660 5.93 -9.59 16.59
CA ILE A 660 4.90 -8.55 16.69
C ILE A 660 4.85 -7.87 18.06
N SER A 661 4.16 -6.71 18.12
CA SER A 661 3.77 -5.96 19.33
C SER A 661 3.15 -6.88 20.38
N ASP A 662 3.26 -6.49 21.65
CA ASP A 662 2.73 -7.30 22.75
C ASP A 662 1.20 -7.43 22.61
N ALA A 663 0.65 -8.52 23.15
CA ALA A 663 -0.77 -8.81 23.02
C ALA A 663 -1.65 -7.65 23.53
N CYS A 664 -2.76 -7.40 22.82
CA CYS A 664 -3.73 -6.36 23.14
C CYS A 664 -4.61 -6.71 24.36
N THR A 665 -3.99 -6.76 25.54
CA THR A 665 -4.62 -7.22 26.79
C THR A 665 -5.33 -6.10 27.56
N THR A 666 -4.94 -4.84 27.33
CA THR A 666 -5.50 -3.69 28.06
C THR A 666 -6.81 -3.23 27.44
N ARG A 667 -7.70 -2.69 28.29
CA ARG A 667 -8.96 -2.10 27.83
C ARG A 667 -8.74 -0.97 26.81
N ALA A 668 -7.75 -0.11 27.06
CA ALA A 668 -7.41 0.99 26.16
C ALA A 668 -7.00 0.50 24.76
N CYS A 669 -6.22 -0.59 24.68
CA CYS A 669 -5.86 -1.19 23.40
C CYS A 669 -7.10 -1.73 22.66
N ARG A 670 -8.02 -2.41 23.37
CA ARG A 670 -9.25 -2.94 22.75
C ARG A 670 -10.16 -1.82 22.24
N GLU A 671 -10.33 -0.76 23.04
CA GLU A 671 -11.10 0.43 22.65
C GLU A 671 -10.47 1.12 21.43
N ALA A 672 -9.15 1.23 21.38
CA ALA A 672 -8.43 1.79 20.24
C ALA A 672 -8.60 0.95 18.96
N LYS A 673 -8.30 -0.35 19.01
CA LYS A 673 -8.43 -1.24 17.84
C LYS A 673 -9.87 -1.33 17.33
N VAL A 674 -10.86 -1.39 18.23
CA VAL A 674 -12.27 -1.33 17.83
C VAL A 674 -12.62 0.01 17.19
N CYS A 675 -12.10 1.12 17.72
CA CYS A 675 -12.27 2.42 17.08
C CYS A 675 -11.70 2.42 15.65
N TYR A 676 -10.51 1.85 15.42
CA TYR A 676 -9.92 1.75 14.08
C TYR A 676 -10.75 0.88 13.13
N MET A 677 -11.21 -0.30 13.58
CA MET A 677 -12.11 -1.17 12.81
C MET A 677 -13.41 -0.47 12.41
N ARG A 678 -13.86 0.52 13.18
CA ARG A 678 -15.08 1.29 12.92
C ARG A 678 -14.81 2.63 12.23
N SER A 679 -13.57 2.90 11.83
CA SER A 679 -13.15 4.15 11.22
C SER A 679 -12.61 3.92 9.81
N SER A 680 -13.40 4.26 8.79
CA SER A 680 -13.01 4.09 7.38
C SER A 680 -12.74 5.41 6.65
N SER A 681 -12.51 6.50 7.40
CA SER A 681 -11.93 7.76 6.90
C SER A 681 -10.90 8.29 7.89
N ALA A 682 -10.02 9.19 7.44
CA ALA A 682 -9.05 9.82 8.34
C ALA A 682 -9.76 10.66 9.43
N THR A 683 -10.90 11.29 9.11
CA THR A 683 -11.69 12.09 10.06
C THR A 683 -12.21 11.25 11.22
N LEU A 684 -12.77 10.07 10.94
CA LEU A 684 -13.24 9.19 11.99
C LEU A 684 -12.07 8.68 12.83
N SER A 685 -10.98 8.29 12.16
CA SER A 685 -9.77 7.74 12.79
C SER A 685 -9.08 8.74 13.71
N ALA A 686 -9.16 10.05 13.43
CA ALA A 686 -8.60 11.11 14.25
C ALA A 686 -9.19 11.17 15.68
N ASN A 687 -10.36 10.57 15.90
CA ASN A 687 -10.99 10.46 17.22
C ASN A 687 -10.57 9.21 17.99
N CYS A 688 -9.80 8.31 17.37
CA CYS A 688 -9.34 7.08 18.00
C CYS A 688 -8.09 7.32 18.85
N PRO A 689 -7.95 6.64 20.00
CA PRO A 689 -6.69 6.65 20.75
C PRO A 689 -5.54 6.17 19.86
N GLY A 690 -4.38 6.82 19.88
CA GLY A 690 -3.22 6.44 19.06
C GLY A 690 -2.37 5.32 19.68
N GLY A 691 -1.44 4.76 18.89
CA GLY A 691 -0.39 3.85 19.37
C GLY A 691 -0.70 2.35 19.34
N TYR A 692 -1.86 1.95 18.80
CA TYR A 692 -2.28 0.53 18.75
C TYR A 692 -2.59 0.03 17.33
N GLY A 693 -2.34 0.87 16.31
CA GLY A 693 -2.73 0.65 14.92
C GLY A 693 -1.98 -0.50 14.26
N THR A 694 -0.67 -0.61 14.53
CA THR A 694 0.20 -1.64 13.95
C THR A 694 0.62 -2.68 14.98
N VAL A 695 0.91 -3.88 14.50
CA VAL A 695 1.58 -4.94 15.28
C VAL A 695 3.02 -5.17 14.86
N GLN A 696 3.53 -4.46 13.86
CA GLN A 696 4.92 -4.52 13.44
C GLN A 696 5.81 -3.87 14.51
N LYS A 697 6.93 -4.52 14.87
CA LYS A 697 7.94 -4.02 15.84
C LYS A 697 9.16 -3.46 15.12
#